data_AF-A0A7K0E865-F1
#
_entry.id   AF-A0A7K0E865-F1
#
_cell.length_a   1.000
_cell.length_b   1.000
_cell.length_c   1.000
_cell.angle_alpha   90.00
_cell.angle_beta   90.00
_cell.angle_gamma   90.00
#
_symmetry.space_group_name_H-M   'P 1'
#
loop_
_entity.id
_entity.type
_entity.pdbx_description
1 polymer ?
#
loop_
_entity_poly.entity_id
_entity_poly.type
_entity_poly.pdbx_seq_one_letter_code
_entity_poly.pdbx_strand_id
1 'polypeptide(L)'
;MRTFIVLIIVILQNSFSASCNAQGSFKQDVAIIHGNKQGLPDIAIDRISISDNIPTAYTSSENYSWNGKQWLKSDEANHSQLFSTFKNLPVESGKVLAEIIYKGKTYLGCENGLFVNYEKNKWKQVLPADDNYSWALKNVAALVVDSQGNLWFGSKEGVGRNTNGTWKLFTGKEGLPYNTFTCAAAGPNGEVWFGTERGAIRTEGNYFYYRSTRRWLPDNKVNDIAIDKEGVAWIATNNGVSQIISKEMTYEEKATHFTNLTEERHNRMGFICQNHLSEQFNVDSYQLAISDNDGQYTAMYGAAQAFRYAATGDMEAKKIADRSFKAVKWLVDVSTVPGFPARVIIPVDWHEPVNEQYSVAYNKRHQKNDPFWKDIFPRFPLSEDGKYRWKCDTSSDELAGHYFYYGIYYDLVAETEEEKAAVKQVVADVTDHLIRNSFKLVDYDGRPTRWGSFDPEYFNSIWGWDQRGLNSMMMLSFLNVASHVTKDSKYDEVAKKLRDEENYHINAMHPKEFFPPENVVPWDNNLGLMSFYGLINYEKDPELLMMYRLSLEYAWLNISKQKNAFWDALYGALANSFTKKVNEGYFDTSELFKENPLFAQSVIDRYGKSSLDTKYIKETLQRIPLDLIGYEMDNTHRLDILFDPTPAQEPDMGWGVDSYALPIDERGHVRLDRDAFDLHDSEGNGYSEHEGTFYLLPYYFAKFHDLIPE
;
A
#
# COMPACT_ATOMS: atom_id res chain seq x y z
N MET A 1 -20.00 -67.31 -5.85
CA MET A 1 -19.69 -66.53 -4.64
C MET A 1 -18.57 -65.57 -5.03
N ARG A 2 -18.76 -64.28 -4.75
CA ARG A 2 -18.02 -63.09 -5.24
C ARG A 2 -16.49 -63.27 -5.31
N THR A 3 -15.83 -62.67 -6.31
CA THR A 3 -14.84 -61.56 -6.16
C THR A 3 -14.32 -61.11 -7.55
N PHE A 4 -14.07 -59.81 -7.66
CA PHE A 4 -13.92 -58.97 -8.83
C PHE A 4 -12.63 -59.15 -9.65
N ILE A 5 -12.77 -58.86 -10.94
CA ILE A 5 -11.72 -58.65 -11.96
C ILE A 5 -11.05 -57.28 -11.70
N VAL A 6 -9.73 -57.25 -11.63
CA VAL A 6 -8.93 -56.01 -11.71
C VAL A 6 -8.36 -55.92 -13.12
N LEU A 7 -8.83 -54.92 -13.87
CA LEU A 7 -8.34 -54.56 -15.20
C LEU A 7 -7.21 -53.54 -15.03
N ILE A 8 -6.03 -53.85 -15.57
CA ILE A 8 -4.90 -52.92 -15.66
C ILE A 8 -5.19 -51.95 -16.81
N ILE A 9 -5.37 -50.67 -16.51
CA ILE A 9 -5.36 -49.59 -17.50
C ILE A 9 -4.01 -48.88 -17.39
N VAL A 10 -3.20 -49.02 -18.43
CA VAL A 10 -2.01 -48.20 -18.67
C VAL A 10 -2.48 -46.87 -19.25
N ILE A 11 -2.31 -45.78 -18.50
CA ILE A 11 -2.46 -44.41 -19.02
C ILE A 11 -1.05 -43.86 -19.26
N LEU A 12 -0.72 -43.66 -20.53
CA LEU A 12 0.39 -42.84 -20.99
C LEU A 12 0.14 -41.39 -20.52
N GLN A 13 0.91 -40.92 -19.54
CA GLN A 13 1.00 -39.51 -19.23
C GLN A 13 1.89 -38.84 -20.27
N ASN A 14 1.26 -38.07 -21.16
CA ASN A 14 1.93 -37.04 -21.94
C ASN A 14 2.40 -35.94 -20.99
N SER A 15 3.66 -35.58 -21.16
CA SER A 15 4.39 -34.50 -20.51
C SER A 15 3.69 -33.16 -20.70
N PHE A 16 3.02 -32.68 -19.65
CA PHE A 16 2.85 -31.25 -19.44
C PHE A 16 4.13 -30.74 -18.79
N SER A 17 4.83 -29.85 -19.49
CA SER A 17 5.86 -29.00 -18.91
C SER A 17 5.21 -28.06 -17.90
N ALA A 18 5.06 -28.52 -16.66
CA ALA A 18 4.96 -27.64 -15.52
C ALA A 18 6.31 -26.95 -15.38
N SER A 19 6.34 -25.63 -15.58
CA SER A 19 7.43 -24.80 -15.09
C SER A 19 7.63 -25.13 -13.61
N CYS A 20 8.87 -25.41 -13.24
CA CYS A 20 9.27 -25.56 -11.86
C CYS A 20 9.07 -24.17 -11.21
N ASN A 21 7.87 -23.88 -10.71
CA ASN A 21 7.66 -22.71 -9.86
C ASN A 21 8.54 -22.93 -8.64
N ALA A 22 9.56 -22.10 -8.49
CA ALA A 22 10.24 -21.95 -7.22
C ALA A 22 9.15 -21.66 -6.18
N GLN A 23 9.06 -22.50 -5.16
CA GLN A 23 8.07 -22.37 -4.10
C GLN A 23 8.16 -20.94 -3.55
N GLY A 24 7.10 -20.13 -3.69
CA GLY A 24 7.07 -18.75 -3.21
C GLY A 24 7.35 -17.61 -4.22
N SER A 25 7.47 -17.87 -5.53
CA SER A 25 7.57 -16.80 -6.54
C SER A 25 6.21 -16.22 -6.95
N PHE A 26 6.20 -14.94 -7.37
CA PHE A 26 5.04 -14.23 -7.94
C PHE A 26 5.45 -13.36 -9.13
N LYS A 27 4.47 -12.84 -9.89
CA LYS A 27 4.71 -11.92 -11.00
C LYS A 27 4.62 -10.47 -10.51
N GLN A 28 5.72 -9.74 -10.65
CA GLN A 28 5.84 -8.31 -10.38
C GLN A 28 5.81 -7.54 -11.70
N ASP A 29 4.77 -6.73 -11.91
CA ASP A 29 4.71 -5.83 -13.05
C ASP A 29 5.62 -4.61 -12.81
N VAL A 30 6.30 -4.17 -13.87
CA VAL A 30 7.14 -2.96 -13.92
C VAL A 30 6.85 -2.22 -15.21
N ALA A 31 6.68 -0.90 -15.15
CA ALA A 31 6.54 -0.04 -16.32
C ALA A 31 7.86 0.67 -16.64
N ILE A 32 8.22 0.70 -17.92
CA ILE A 32 9.30 1.52 -18.46
C ILE A 32 8.68 2.50 -19.46
N ILE A 33 8.95 3.79 -19.26
CA ILE A 33 8.32 4.85 -20.04
C ILE A 33 9.30 5.39 -21.06
N HIS A 34 8.91 5.30 -22.33
CA HIS A 34 9.70 5.75 -23.47
C HIS A 34 9.10 7.04 -24.04
N GLY A 35 9.90 8.10 -24.09
CA GLY A 35 9.53 9.38 -24.70
C GLY A 35 10.71 10.02 -25.44
N ASN A 36 10.76 11.35 -25.47
CA ASN A 36 11.82 12.10 -26.16
C ASN A 36 13.24 11.70 -25.75
N LYS A 37 13.46 11.51 -24.44
CA LYS A 37 14.76 11.06 -23.90
C LYS A 37 15.22 9.70 -24.49
N GLN A 38 14.31 8.89 -25.01
CA GLN A 38 14.59 7.58 -25.61
C GLN A 38 14.52 7.60 -27.15
N GLY A 39 14.37 8.76 -27.79
CA GLY A 39 14.38 8.92 -29.25
C GLY A 39 13.01 8.92 -29.93
N LEU A 40 11.91 8.90 -29.15
CA LEU A 40 10.57 9.14 -29.70
C LEU A 40 10.29 10.64 -29.88
N PRO A 41 9.38 11.04 -30.79
CA PRO A 41 8.99 12.43 -30.93
C PRO A 41 7.97 12.84 -29.85
N ASP A 42 7.88 14.15 -29.55
CA ASP A 42 6.86 14.72 -28.65
C ASP A 42 5.49 14.90 -29.34
N ILE A 43 5.00 13.83 -29.99
CA ILE A 43 3.69 13.76 -30.63
C ILE A 43 3.06 12.40 -30.34
N ALA A 44 1.75 12.27 -30.63
CA ALA A 44 1.03 11.03 -30.42
C ALA A 44 1.65 9.86 -31.21
N ILE A 45 1.77 8.73 -30.52
CA ILE A 45 2.05 7.44 -31.14
C ILE A 45 0.68 6.81 -31.43
N ASP A 46 0.35 6.70 -32.71
CA ASP A 46 -0.97 6.28 -33.18
C ASP A 46 -1.12 4.76 -33.20
N ARG A 47 -0.02 4.04 -33.44
CA ARG A 47 0.00 2.58 -33.58
C ARG A 47 1.31 2.01 -33.05
N ILE A 48 1.29 0.77 -32.60
CA ILE A 48 2.50 0.00 -32.28
C ILE A 48 2.40 -1.42 -32.84
N SER A 49 3.50 -1.91 -33.41
CA SER A 49 3.55 -3.28 -33.93
C SER A 49 4.85 -3.95 -33.52
N ILE A 50 4.90 -5.28 -33.61
CA ILE A 50 6.08 -6.08 -33.31
C ILE A 50 6.31 -7.02 -34.49
N SER A 51 7.45 -6.87 -35.15
CA SER A 51 7.93 -7.79 -36.20
C SER A 51 9.30 -8.31 -35.81
N ASP A 52 9.52 -9.62 -35.89
CA ASP A 52 10.79 -10.26 -35.49
C ASP A 52 11.27 -9.89 -34.06
N ASN A 53 10.33 -9.70 -33.13
CA ASN A 53 10.54 -9.18 -31.76
C ASN A 53 11.13 -7.77 -31.68
N ILE A 54 10.98 -6.97 -32.74
CA ILE A 54 11.34 -5.57 -32.76
C ILE A 54 10.04 -4.75 -32.67
N PRO A 55 9.81 -4.05 -31.55
CA PRO A 55 8.75 -3.07 -31.45
C PRO A 55 8.99 -1.89 -32.40
N THR A 56 7.96 -1.50 -33.15
CA THR A 56 7.95 -0.31 -34.01
C THR A 56 6.75 0.56 -33.66
N ALA A 57 7.02 1.80 -33.27
CA ALA A 57 6.04 2.84 -32.98
C ALA A 57 5.76 3.66 -34.24
N TYR A 58 4.50 3.96 -34.52
CA TYR A 58 4.09 4.73 -35.69
C TYR A 58 3.39 6.01 -35.26
N THR A 59 3.78 7.12 -35.87
CA THR A 59 3.06 8.39 -35.81
C THR A 59 2.31 8.60 -37.13
N SER A 60 1.55 9.68 -37.22
CA SER A 60 0.82 10.07 -38.44
C SER A 60 1.67 10.09 -39.71
N SER A 61 2.99 10.32 -39.62
CA SER A 61 3.88 10.49 -40.77
C SER A 61 5.16 9.66 -40.72
N GLU A 62 5.56 9.17 -39.55
CA GLU A 62 6.88 8.55 -39.33
C GLU A 62 6.74 7.25 -38.53
N ASN A 63 7.81 6.46 -38.50
CA ASN A 63 7.89 5.32 -37.60
C ASN A 63 9.29 5.15 -37.02
N TYR A 64 9.33 4.49 -35.86
CA TYR A 64 10.49 4.40 -34.99
C TYR A 64 10.62 2.97 -34.49
N SER A 65 11.77 2.33 -34.69
CA SER A 65 12.02 0.96 -34.25
C SER A 65 12.92 0.92 -33.01
N TRP A 66 12.58 0.05 -32.06
CA TRP A 66 13.34 -0.12 -30.83
C TRP A 66 14.55 -1.04 -31.06
N ASN A 67 15.76 -0.56 -30.76
CA ASN A 67 16.99 -1.34 -30.93
C ASN A 67 17.51 -2.00 -29.63
N GLY A 68 16.73 -1.98 -28.56
CA GLY A 68 17.15 -2.42 -27.22
C GLY A 68 17.63 -1.31 -26.29
N LYS A 69 17.88 -0.10 -26.82
CA LYS A 69 18.36 1.05 -26.03
C LYS A 69 17.65 2.36 -26.37
N GLN A 70 17.34 2.59 -27.63
CA GLN A 70 16.68 3.81 -28.11
C GLN A 70 15.78 3.50 -29.31
N TRP A 71 14.82 4.38 -29.52
CA TRP A 71 13.96 4.40 -30.69
C TRP A 71 14.67 5.11 -31.84
N LEU A 72 14.80 4.42 -32.97
CA LEU A 72 15.44 4.94 -34.17
C LEU A 72 14.40 5.15 -35.25
N LYS A 73 14.34 6.36 -35.81
CA LYS A 73 13.50 6.64 -36.97
C LYS A 73 13.87 5.71 -38.12
N SER A 74 12.87 5.06 -38.71
CA SER A 74 13.07 4.24 -39.92
C SER A 74 12.94 5.09 -41.18
N ASP A 75 13.66 4.68 -42.22
CA ASP A 75 13.53 5.23 -43.58
C ASP A 75 12.40 4.55 -44.37
N GLU A 76 11.75 3.53 -43.82
CA GLU A 76 10.64 2.82 -44.47
C GLU A 76 9.34 3.61 -44.42
N ALA A 77 8.69 3.73 -45.58
CA ALA A 77 7.44 4.47 -45.73
C ALA A 77 6.32 3.86 -44.85
N ASN A 78 5.53 4.74 -44.22
CA ASN A 78 4.35 4.33 -43.45
C ASN A 78 3.34 3.62 -44.36
N HIS A 79 3.26 2.30 -44.25
CA HIS A 79 2.16 1.53 -44.82
C HIS A 79 0.96 1.63 -43.87
N SER A 80 0.03 2.52 -44.19
CA SER A 80 -1.28 2.54 -43.55
C SER A 80 -2.08 1.31 -43.99
N GLN A 81 -2.48 0.49 -43.03
CA GLN A 81 -3.41 -0.59 -43.29
C GLN A 81 -4.83 0.01 -43.30
N LEU A 82 -5.34 0.29 -44.49
CA LEU A 82 -6.76 0.49 -44.71
C LEU A 82 -7.49 -0.81 -44.33
N PHE A 83 -8.56 -0.71 -43.53
CA PHE A 83 -9.47 -1.84 -43.33
C PHE A 83 -9.85 -2.45 -44.68
N SER A 84 -9.99 -3.77 -44.72
CA SER A 84 -10.46 -4.47 -45.91
C SER A 84 -11.80 -3.87 -46.36
N THR A 85 -12.02 -3.73 -47.67
CA THR A 85 -13.31 -3.26 -48.18
C THR A 85 -14.31 -4.41 -48.18
N PHE A 86 -15.38 -4.29 -47.39
CA PHE A 86 -16.40 -5.35 -47.24
C PHE A 86 -17.63 -5.10 -48.10
N LYS A 87 -18.04 -6.09 -48.90
CA LYS A 87 -19.28 -6.02 -49.68
C LYS A 87 -20.48 -6.47 -48.83
N ASN A 88 -21.63 -5.84 -49.07
CA ASN A 88 -22.93 -6.15 -48.47
C ASN A 88 -22.98 -6.08 -46.92
N LEU A 89 -22.05 -5.36 -46.28
CA LEU A 89 -22.18 -5.05 -44.86
C LEU A 89 -23.41 -4.12 -44.68
N PRO A 90 -24.32 -4.40 -43.73
CA PRO A 90 -25.51 -3.57 -43.54
C PRO A 90 -25.14 -2.12 -43.26
N VAL A 91 -25.83 -1.17 -43.88
CA VAL A 91 -25.55 0.27 -43.72
C VAL A 91 -25.74 0.70 -42.26
N GLU A 92 -26.69 0.09 -41.54
CA GLU A 92 -26.90 0.35 -40.12
C GLU A 92 -25.70 -0.03 -39.23
N SER A 93 -24.73 -0.81 -39.73
CA SER A 93 -23.52 -1.17 -38.97
C SER A 93 -22.63 0.04 -38.63
N GLY A 94 -22.72 1.12 -39.42
CA GLY A 94 -21.83 2.28 -39.27
C GLY A 94 -20.41 1.98 -39.73
N LYS A 95 -19.42 2.69 -39.19
CA LYS A 95 -18.01 2.45 -39.52
C LYS A 95 -17.51 1.14 -38.92
N VAL A 96 -16.63 0.47 -39.64
CA VAL A 96 -15.83 -0.64 -39.12
C VAL A 96 -14.72 -0.06 -38.25
N LEU A 97 -14.60 -0.59 -37.04
CA LEU A 97 -13.65 -0.17 -36.02
C LEU A 97 -12.60 -1.25 -35.74
N ALA A 98 -12.96 -2.52 -35.87
CA ALA A 98 -12.06 -3.66 -35.69
C ALA A 98 -12.41 -4.83 -36.60
N GLU A 99 -11.42 -5.64 -36.96
CA GLU A 99 -11.57 -6.85 -37.78
C GLU A 99 -10.78 -8.01 -37.15
N ILE A 100 -11.36 -9.20 -37.10
CA ILE A 100 -10.64 -10.43 -36.71
C ILE A 100 -11.17 -11.66 -37.46
N ILE A 101 -10.31 -12.66 -37.63
CA ILE A 101 -10.73 -13.99 -38.08
C ILE A 101 -10.85 -14.91 -36.86
N TYR A 102 -12.03 -15.47 -36.65
CA TYR A 102 -12.30 -16.42 -35.58
C TYR A 102 -12.97 -17.68 -36.12
N LYS A 103 -12.35 -18.84 -35.89
CA LYS A 103 -12.83 -20.16 -36.35
C LYS A 103 -13.23 -20.16 -37.84
N GLY A 104 -12.39 -19.54 -38.68
CA GLY A 104 -12.57 -19.47 -40.14
C GLY A 104 -13.62 -18.47 -40.62
N LYS A 105 -14.20 -17.65 -39.73
CA LYS A 105 -15.17 -16.60 -40.08
C LYS A 105 -14.59 -15.22 -39.76
N THR A 106 -14.90 -14.25 -40.61
CA THR A 106 -14.56 -12.84 -40.36
C THR A 106 -15.60 -12.24 -39.41
N TYR A 107 -15.14 -11.64 -38.33
CA TYR A 107 -15.92 -10.83 -37.42
C TYR A 107 -15.49 -9.36 -37.55
N LEU A 108 -16.47 -8.46 -37.60
CA LEU A 108 -16.25 -7.02 -37.64
C LEU A 108 -16.91 -6.36 -36.45
N GLY A 109 -16.11 -5.62 -35.69
CA GLY A 109 -16.59 -4.67 -34.70
C GLY A 109 -16.88 -3.35 -35.38
N CYS A 110 -18.09 -2.82 -35.18
CA CYS A 110 -18.54 -1.59 -35.82
C CYS A 110 -19.13 -0.60 -34.79
N GLU A 111 -19.38 0.64 -35.22
CA GLU A 111 -20.05 1.67 -34.41
C GLU A 111 -21.39 1.18 -33.84
N ASN A 112 -22.13 0.35 -34.60
CA ASN A 112 -23.48 -0.09 -34.24
C ASN A 112 -23.64 -1.61 -34.06
N GLY A 113 -22.56 -2.37 -33.83
CA GLY A 113 -22.67 -3.79 -33.47
C GLY A 113 -21.44 -4.62 -33.79
N LEU A 114 -21.50 -5.89 -33.42
CA LEU A 114 -20.58 -6.94 -33.86
C LEU A 114 -21.25 -7.75 -34.97
N PHE A 115 -20.58 -7.94 -36.09
CA PHE A 115 -21.12 -8.66 -37.25
C PHE A 115 -20.23 -9.83 -37.61
N VAL A 116 -20.83 -10.97 -37.95
CA VAL A 116 -20.11 -12.15 -38.46
C VAL A 116 -20.50 -12.43 -39.90
N ASN A 117 -19.47 -12.69 -40.72
CA ASN A 117 -19.63 -13.20 -42.07
C ASN A 117 -19.90 -14.71 -41.99
N TYR A 118 -21.15 -15.12 -42.14
CA TYR A 118 -21.54 -16.53 -41.99
C TYR A 118 -21.55 -17.30 -43.31
N GLU A 119 -21.66 -16.59 -44.43
CA GLU A 119 -21.59 -17.07 -45.80
C GLU A 119 -21.04 -15.93 -46.66
N LYS A 120 -20.35 -16.22 -47.78
CA LYS A 120 -19.68 -15.21 -48.64
C LYS A 120 -20.52 -13.94 -48.84
N ASN A 121 -20.07 -12.83 -48.25
CA ASN A 121 -20.71 -11.51 -48.28
C ASN A 121 -22.14 -11.46 -47.70
N LYS A 122 -22.45 -12.33 -46.73
CA LYS A 122 -23.67 -12.27 -45.91
C LYS A 122 -23.28 -12.10 -44.44
N TRP A 123 -23.82 -11.04 -43.86
CA TRP A 123 -23.50 -10.61 -42.51
C TRP A 123 -24.68 -10.84 -41.59
N LYS A 124 -24.39 -11.28 -40.37
CA LYS A 124 -25.38 -11.41 -39.29
C LYS A 124 -24.86 -10.64 -38.09
N GLN A 125 -25.72 -9.82 -37.48
CA GLN A 125 -25.41 -9.19 -36.21
C GLN A 125 -25.34 -10.25 -35.10
N VAL A 126 -24.29 -10.19 -34.30
CA VAL A 126 -24.09 -11.00 -33.11
C VAL A 126 -24.73 -10.24 -31.94
N LEU A 127 -25.59 -10.92 -31.20
CA LEU A 127 -26.24 -10.42 -29.98
C LEU A 127 -25.77 -11.29 -28.81
N PRO A 128 -24.65 -10.95 -28.16
CA PRO A 128 -24.14 -11.71 -27.02
C PRO A 128 -25.13 -11.68 -25.85
N ALA A 129 -25.28 -12.80 -25.17
CA ALA A 129 -26.10 -12.91 -23.98
C ALA A 129 -25.56 -13.99 -23.03
N ASP A 130 -25.74 -13.75 -21.74
CA ASP A 130 -25.54 -14.70 -20.64
C ASP A 130 -26.73 -14.63 -19.68
N ASP A 131 -26.59 -15.18 -18.47
CA ASP A 131 -27.67 -15.23 -17.48
C ASP A 131 -28.11 -13.84 -16.97
N ASN A 132 -27.22 -12.84 -17.04
CA ASN A 132 -27.45 -11.50 -16.48
C ASN A 132 -27.76 -10.46 -17.55
N TYR A 133 -27.24 -10.66 -18.76
CA TYR A 133 -27.19 -9.62 -19.77
C TYR A 133 -27.52 -10.15 -21.17
N SER A 134 -28.09 -9.28 -22.01
CA SER A 134 -28.30 -9.51 -23.44
C SER A 134 -28.11 -8.20 -24.17
N TRP A 135 -27.13 -8.13 -25.08
CA TRP A 135 -26.66 -6.86 -25.62
C TRP A 135 -26.84 -6.72 -27.13
N ALA A 136 -27.29 -5.53 -27.52
CA ALA A 136 -27.12 -4.99 -28.87
C ALA A 136 -25.96 -4.00 -28.84
N LEU A 137 -24.76 -4.48 -29.19
CA LEU A 137 -23.51 -3.76 -28.92
C LEU A 137 -23.40 -2.43 -29.66
N LYS A 138 -22.68 -1.48 -29.07
CA LYS A 138 -22.23 -0.23 -29.67
C LYS A 138 -20.74 -0.01 -29.51
N ASN A 139 -20.12 0.65 -30.48
CA ASN A 139 -18.71 1.03 -30.48
C ASN A 139 -17.77 -0.16 -30.19
N VAL A 140 -17.84 -1.20 -31.02
CA VAL A 140 -17.00 -2.39 -30.86
C VAL A 140 -15.62 -2.13 -31.47
N ALA A 141 -14.76 -1.41 -30.74
CA ALA A 141 -13.42 -1.03 -31.16
C ALA A 141 -12.31 -2.01 -30.71
N ALA A 142 -12.61 -2.84 -29.71
CA ALA A 142 -11.71 -3.89 -29.24
C ALA A 142 -12.24 -5.26 -29.67
N LEU A 143 -11.45 -6.03 -30.43
CA LEU A 143 -11.82 -7.35 -30.91
C LEU A 143 -10.57 -8.22 -31.10
N VAL A 144 -10.46 -9.33 -30.37
CA VAL A 144 -9.24 -10.16 -30.38
C VAL A 144 -9.55 -11.62 -30.05
N VAL A 145 -8.69 -12.54 -30.46
CA VAL A 145 -8.74 -13.96 -30.07
C VAL A 145 -7.55 -14.23 -29.15
N ASP A 146 -7.81 -14.73 -27.94
CA ASP A 146 -6.75 -15.08 -26.99
C ASP A 146 -6.01 -16.37 -27.38
N SER A 147 -4.88 -16.66 -26.71
CA SER A 147 -4.09 -17.87 -26.98
C SER A 147 -4.82 -19.18 -26.62
N GLN A 148 -5.95 -19.11 -25.91
CA GLN A 148 -6.81 -20.24 -25.58
C GLN A 148 -7.95 -20.45 -26.60
N GLY A 149 -8.02 -19.59 -27.63
CA GLY A 149 -9.03 -19.66 -28.69
C GLY A 149 -10.40 -19.10 -28.30
N ASN A 150 -10.46 -18.23 -27.29
CA ASN A 150 -11.67 -17.47 -26.97
C ASN A 150 -11.70 -16.16 -27.75
N LEU A 151 -12.88 -15.80 -28.28
CA LEU A 151 -13.10 -14.50 -28.91
C LEU A 151 -13.49 -13.49 -27.82
N TRP A 152 -12.77 -12.38 -27.76
CA TRP A 152 -13.05 -11.27 -26.86
C TRP A 152 -13.47 -10.04 -27.64
N PHE A 153 -14.41 -9.28 -27.08
CA PHE A 153 -14.72 -7.93 -27.55
C PHE A 153 -14.79 -6.95 -26.37
N GLY A 154 -14.52 -5.68 -26.67
CA GLY A 154 -14.88 -4.54 -25.83
C GLY A 154 -15.85 -3.63 -26.58
N SER A 155 -16.93 -3.23 -25.91
CA SER A 155 -17.97 -2.33 -26.42
C SER A 155 -18.41 -1.33 -25.34
N LYS A 156 -19.27 -0.39 -25.70
CA LYS A 156 -19.86 0.56 -24.74
C LYS A 156 -20.62 -0.13 -23.60
N GLU A 157 -21.19 -1.31 -23.84
CA GLU A 157 -21.93 -2.08 -22.85
C GLU A 157 -21.00 -2.81 -21.86
N GLY A 158 -19.76 -3.11 -22.27
CA GLY A 158 -18.78 -3.80 -21.44
C GLY A 158 -17.85 -4.72 -22.25
N VAL A 159 -17.34 -5.76 -21.61
CA VAL A 159 -16.49 -6.79 -22.22
C VAL A 159 -17.28 -8.08 -22.38
N GLY A 160 -17.04 -8.82 -23.46
CA GLY A 160 -17.57 -10.17 -23.62
C GLY A 160 -16.50 -11.16 -24.05
N ARG A 161 -16.51 -12.35 -23.44
CA ARG A 161 -15.70 -13.51 -23.84
C ARG A 161 -16.60 -14.62 -24.40
N ASN A 162 -16.31 -15.08 -25.61
CA ASN A 162 -16.92 -16.28 -26.19
C ASN A 162 -15.99 -17.48 -26.02
N THR A 163 -16.40 -18.43 -25.20
CA THR A 163 -15.75 -19.74 -25.07
C THR A 163 -16.63 -20.78 -25.70
N ASN A 164 -16.23 -21.27 -26.88
CA ASN A 164 -16.92 -22.34 -27.61
C ASN A 164 -18.43 -22.12 -27.86
N GLY A 165 -18.80 -20.88 -28.17
CA GLY A 165 -20.18 -20.49 -28.48
C GLY A 165 -20.92 -19.88 -27.29
N THR A 166 -20.45 -20.08 -26.06
CA THR A 166 -21.04 -19.50 -24.85
C THR A 166 -20.40 -18.17 -24.53
N TRP A 167 -21.22 -17.14 -24.30
CA TRP A 167 -20.75 -15.83 -23.87
C TRP A 167 -20.69 -15.73 -22.34
N LYS A 168 -19.70 -15.01 -21.86
CA LYS A 168 -19.68 -14.42 -20.52
C LYS A 168 -19.46 -12.92 -20.67
N LEU A 169 -20.29 -12.12 -20.01
CA LEU A 169 -20.35 -10.67 -20.18
C LEU A 169 -19.97 -9.98 -18.87
N PHE A 170 -19.25 -8.86 -18.98
CA PHE A 170 -18.64 -8.15 -17.86
C PHE A 170 -18.91 -6.64 -17.94
N THR A 171 -19.40 -6.10 -16.84
CA THR A 171 -19.62 -4.66 -16.59
C THR A 171 -18.83 -4.24 -15.34
N GLY A 172 -19.02 -3.00 -14.87
CA GLY A 172 -18.47 -2.56 -13.58
C GLY A 172 -18.87 -3.47 -12.41
N LYS A 173 -20.05 -4.10 -12.45
CA LYS A 173 -20.49 -5.06 -11.43
C LYS A 173 -19.64 -6.32 -11.36
N GLU A 174 -18.98 -6.68 -12.45
CA GLU A 174 -18.06 -7.81 -12.55
C GLU A 174 -16.58 -7.37 -12.48
N GLY A 175 -16.31 -6.11 -12.12
CA GLY A 175 -14.95 -5.59 -11.93
C GLY A 175 -14.34 -4.90 -13.15
N LEU A 176 -15.10 -4.61 -14.22
CA LEU A 176 -14.57 -3.86 -15.36
C LEU A 176 -14.42 -2.37 -14.99
N PRO A 177 -13.21 -1.78 -14.98
CA PRO A 177 -13.02 -0.41 -14.51
C PRO A 177 -13.49 0.65 -15.51
N TYR A 178 -13.47 0.36 -16.82
CA TYR A 178 -13.81 1.33 -17.85
C TYR A 178 -14.26 0.64 -19.15
N ASN A 179 -15.13 1.28 -19.93
CA ASN A 179 -15.80 0.67 -21.09
C ASN A 179 -15.73 1.49 -22.40
N THR A 180 -14.91 2.54 -22.45
CA THR A 180 -14.61 3.22 -23.73
C THR A 180 -13.29 2.72 -24.29
N PHE A 181 -13.37 1.64 -25.07
CA PHE A 181 -12.24 0.92 -25.64
C PHE A 181 -11.69 1.57 -26.92
N THR A 182 -10.40 1.42 -27.17
CA THR A 182 -9.69 1.89 -28.36
C THR A 182 -9.05 0.76 -29.17
N CYS A 183 -8.58 -0.29 -28.51
CA CYS A 183 -7.92 -1.44 -29.14
C CYS A 183 -7.90 -2.67 -28.20
N ALA A 184 -7.47 -3.82 -28.71
CA ALA A 184 -7.17 -4.98 -27.88
C ALA A 184 -6.04 -5.84 -28.46
N ALA A 185 -5.26 -6.47 -27.59
CA ALA A 185 -4.17 -7.38 -27.93
C ALA A 185 -4.17 -8.60 -27.01
N ALA A 186 -3.89 -9.77 -27.56
CA ALA A 186 -3.79 -11.01 -26.79
C ALA A 186 -2.34 -11.26 -26.37
N GLY A 187 -2.14 -11.68 -25.13
CA GLY A 187 -0.86 -12.16 -24.64
C GLY A 187 -0.72 -13.68 -24.75
N PRO A 188 0.49 -14.21 -24.53
CA PRO A 188 0.81 -15.62 -24.73
C PRO A 188 0.07 -16.58 -23.78
N ASN A 189 -0.34 -16.18 -22.57
CA ASN A 189 -0.90 -17.10 -21.56
C ASN A 189 -2.43 -17.01 -21.39
N GLY A 190 -3.11 -16.37 -22.34
CA GLY A 190 -4.57 -16.23 -22.37
C GLY A 190 -5.07 -14.92 -21.78
N GLU A 191 -4.16 -14.08 -21.29
CA GLU A 191 -4.43 -12.68 -20.97
C GLU A 191 -4.81 -11.90 -22.23
N VAL A 192 -5.74 -10.96 -22.05
CA VAL A 192 -6.07 -9.95 -23.06
C VAL A 192 -5.83 -8.57 -22.44
N TRP A 193 -5.15 -7.73 -23.20
CA TRP A 193 -4.99 -6.31 -22.93
C TRP A 193 -6.01 -5.51 -23.75
N PHE A 194 -6.70 -4.61 -23.08
CA PHE A 194 -7.61 -3.65 -23.69
C PHE A 194 -7.05 -2.24 -23.53
N GLY A 195 -6.90 -1.52 -24.64
CA GLY A 195 -6.66 -0.08 -24.60
C GLY A 195 -7.96 0.67 -24.43
N THR A 196 -7.93 1.76 -23.65
CA THR A 196 -9.08 2.61 -23.41
C THR A 196 -8.71 4.10 -23.46
N GLU A 197 -9.71 4.97 -23.46
CA GLU A 197 -9.48 6.42 -23.36
C GLU A 197 -8.91 6.88 -22.00
N ARG A 198 -8.94 6.01 -20.96
CA ARG A 198 -8.46 6.34 -19.62
C ARG A 198 -7.46 5.33 -19.06
N GLY A 199 -6.81 4.51 -19.87
CA GLY A 199 -5.73 3.62 -19.43
C GLY A 199 -5.78 2.28 -20.15
N ALA A 200 -4.98 1.33 -19.69
CA ALA A 200 -4.99 -0.04 -20.18
C ALA A 200 -5.59 -0.99 -19.14
N ILE A 201 -6.28 -2.03 -19.61
CA ILE A 201 -6.87 -3.06 -18.75
C ILE A 201 -6.31 -4.42 -19.17
N ARG A 202 -5.60 -5.11 -18.27
CA ARG A 202 -5.20 -6.51 -18.47
C ARG A 202 -6.25 -7.43 -17.87
N THR A 203 -6.53 -8.55 -18.53
CA THR A 203 -7.41 -9.59 -18.01
C THR A 203 -6.63 -10.84 -17.63
N GLU A 204 -7.01 -11.45 -16.51
CA GLU A 204 -6.57 -12.80 -16.13
C GLU A 204 -7.78 -13.60 -15.70
N GLY A 205 -8.23 -14.51 -16.57
CA GLY A 205 -9.46 -15.27 -16.36
C GLY A 205 -10.71 -14.38 -16.36
N ASN A 206 -11.24 -14.06 -15.18
CA ASN A 206 -12.42 -13.20 -15.00
C ASN A 206 -12.09 -11.88 -14.28
N TYR A 207 -10.81 -11.63 -13.99
CA TYR A 207 -10.35 -10.47 -13.24
C TYR A 207 -9.77 -9.43 -14.20
N PHE A 208 -9.94 -8.16 -13.86
CA PHE A 208 -9.43 -7.01 -14.60
C PHE A 208 -8.41 -6.27 -13.73
N TYR A 209 -7.27 -5.93 -14.31
CA TYR A 209 -6.18 -5.19 -13.69
C TYR A 209 -6.00 -3.89 -14.44
N TYR A 210 -6.09 -2.77 -13.72
CA TYR A 210 -6.08 -1.46 -14.33
C TYR A 210 -4.67 -0.85 -14.30
N ARG A 211 -4.26 -0.26 -15.42
CA ARG A 211 -2.97 0.38 -15.62
C ARG A 211 -3.22 1.77 -16.15
N SER A 212 -3.18 2.75 -15.27
CA SER A 212 -3.41 4.17 -15.57
C SER A 212 -2.36 5.04 -14.87
N THR A 213 -2.38 6.31 -15.21
CA THR A 213 -1.53 7.39 -14.70
C THR A 213 -0.04 7.18 -14.93
N ARG A 214 0.77 8.13 -14.46
CA ARG A 214 2.19 8.21 -14.78
C ARG A 214 3.03 7.08 -14.17
N ARG A 215 2.46 6.31 -13.25
CA ARG A 215 3.03 5.05 -12.76
C ARG A 215 3.09 4.00 -13.86
N TRP A 216 2.03 3.88 -14.67
CA TRP A 216 1.94 2.83 -15.69
C TRP A 216 2.10 3.34 -17.12
N LEU A 217 1.66 4.56 -17.43
CA LEU A 217 1.53 5.08 -18.78
C LEU A 217 2.03 6.53 -18.87
N PRO A 218 2.67 6.97 -19.97
CA PRO A 218 3.01 8.38 -20.15
C PRO A 218 1.79 9.27 -20.43
N ASP A 219 0.67 8.68 -20.87
CA ASP A 219 -0.64 9.34 -21.05
C ASP A 219 -1.75 8.29 -20.89
N ASN A 220 -2.90 8.69 -20.35
CA ASN A 220 -4.01 7.76 -20.11
C ASN A 220 -4.75 7.34 -21.37
N LYS A 221 -4.71 8.13 -22.45
CA LYS A 221 -5.37 7.74 -23.70
C LYS A 221 -4.48 6.74 -24.44
N VAL A 222 -4.88 5.47 -24.40
CA VAL A 222 -4.21 4.39 -25.13
C VAL A 222 -4.69 4.40 -26.58
N ASN A 223 -3.76 4.50 -27.52
CA ASN A 223 -4.05 4.49 -28.96
C ASN A 223 -3.95 3.09 -29.54
N ASP A 224 -2.96 2.30 -29.12
CA ASP A 224 -2.75 0.93 -29.60
C ASP A 224 -1.91 0.10 -28.63
N ILE A 225 -2.00 -1.24 -28.72
CA ILE A 225 -1.23 -2.17 -27.87
C ILE A 225 -0.67 -3.31 -28.73
N ALA A 226 0.60 -3.65 -28.52
CA ALA A 226 1.21 -4.87 -29.04
C ALA A 226 1.87 -5.66 -27.91
N ILE A 227 1.71 -6.99 -27.92
CA ILE A 227 2.31 -7.89 -26.93
C ILE A 227 3.38 -8.74 -27.62
N ASP A 228 4.60 -8.81 -27.07
CA ASP A 228 5.63 -9.70 -27.60
C ASP A 228 5.42 -11.16 -27.13
N LYS A 229 6.26 -12.07 -27.66
CA LYS A 229 6.18 -13.51 -27.34
C LYS A 229 6.54 -13.81 -25.88
N GLU A 230 7.26 -12.91 -25.21
CA GLU A 230 7.59 -12.98 -23.79
C GLU A 230 6.45 -12.45 -22.90
N GLY A 231 5.42 -11.82 -23.48
CA GLY A 231 4.29 -11.25 -22.77
C GLY A 231 4.48 -9.80 -22.34
N VAL A 232 5.53 -9.11 -22.81
CA VAL A 232 5.73 -7.68 -22.58
C VAL A 232 4.69 -6.89 -23.37
N ALA A 233 3.98 -6.00 -22.68
CA ALA A 233 3.01 -5.12 -23.30
C ALA A 233 3.67 -3.80 -23.71
N TRP A 234 3.61 -3.49 -25.00
CA TRP A 234 4.01 -2.22 -25.58
C TRP A 234 2.76 -1.40 -25.89
N ILE A 235 2.60 -0.26 -25.22
CA ILE A 235 1.35 0.53 -25.21
C ILE A 235 1.64 1.91 -25.77
N ALA A 236 1.07 2.22 -26.95
CA ALA A 236 1.17 3.52 -27.60
C ALA A 236 0.16 4.51 -27.00
N THR A 237 0.62 5.73 -26.69
CA THR A 237 -0.22 6.80 -26.14
C THR A 237 0.07 8.14 -26.81
N ASN A 238 -0.60 9.20 -26.36
CA ASN A 238 -0.36 10.56 -26.90
C ASN A 238 1.01 11.15 -26.52
N ASN A 239 1.65 10.65 -25.46
CA ASN A 239 2.91 11.22 -24.94
C ASN A 239 4.04 10.18 -24.86
N GLY A 240 3.99 9.14 -25.72
CA GLY A 240 5.05 8.15 -25.85
C GLY A 240 4.56 6.71 -25.81
N VAL A 241 5.44 5.81 -25.39
CA VAL A 241 5.16 4.37 -25.30
C VAL A 241 5.45 3.88 -23.88
N SER A 242 4.53 3.11 -23.30
CA SER A 242 4.83 2.32 -22.09
C SER A 242 5.23 0.90 -22.47
N GLN A 243 6.24 0.36 -21.78
CA GLN A 243 6.63 -1.02 -21.83
C GLN A 243 6.37 -1.65 -20.45
N ILE A 244 5.35 -2.51 -20.35
CA ILE A 244 4.98 -3.20 -19.11
C ILE A 244 5.50 -4.64 -19.14
N ILE A 245 6.34 -4.98 -18.17
CA ILE A 245 7.03 -6.27 -18.06
C ILE A 245 6.59 -6.96 -16.77
N SER A 246 6.15 -8.21 -16.85
CA SER A 246 5.90 -9.06 -15.68
C SER A 246 7.13 -9.90 -15.35
N LYS A 247 7.87 -9.51 -14.32
CA LYS A 247 9.06 -10.23 -13.84
C LYS A 247 8.67 -11.27 -12.79
N GLU A 248 9.30 -12.43 -12.82
CA GLU A 248 9.20 -13.36 -11.70
C GLU A 248 10.10 -12.89 -10.57
N MET A 249 9.56 -12.88 -9.35
CA MET A 249 10.23 -12.37 -8.17
C MET A 249 9.74 -13.12 -6.93
N THR A 250 10.63 -13.36 -5.98
CA THR A 250 10.31 -13.87 -4.64
C THR A 250 10.14 -12.72 -3.64
N TYR A 251 9.54 -12.99 -2.49
CA TYR A 251 9.45 -11.98 -1.43
C TYR A 251 10.83 -11.51 -0.97
N GLU A 252 11.80 -12.41 -0.89
CA GLU A 252 13.16 -12.09 -0.44
C GLU A 252 13.95 -11.24 -1.45
N GLU A 253 13.81 -11.50 -2.75
CA GLU A 253 14.39 -10.64 -3.79
C GLU A 253 13.81 -9.23 -3.75
N LYS A 254 12.50 -9.11 -3.51
CA LYS A 254 11.83 -7.82 -3.35
C LYS A 254 12.26 -7.10 -2.07
N ALA A 255 12.42 -7.83 -0.97
CA ALA A 255 12.96 -7.29 0.29
C ALA A 255 14.42 -6.81 0.11
N THR A 256 15.23 -7.53 -0.66
CA THR A 256 16.60 -7.12 -1.00
C THR A 256 16.60 -5.83 -1.80
N HIS A 257 15.73 -5.71 -2.81
CA HIS A 257 15.54 -4.49 -3.60
C HIS A 257 15.22 -3.29 -2.71
N PHE A 258 14.25 -3.40 -1.80
CA PHE A 258 13.86 -2.30 -0.92
C PHE A 258 14.89 -1.98 0.17
N THR A 259 15.65 -2.97 0.64
CA THR A 259 16.77 -2.71 1.55
C THR A 259 17.84 -1.89 0.85
N ASN A 260 18.24 -2.27 -0.37
CA ASN A 260 19.22 -1.51 -1.15
C ASN A 260 18.73 -0.10 -1.48
N LEU A 261 17.48 0.03 -1.95
CA LEU A 261 16.85 1.33 -2.19
C LEU A 261 16.96 2.24 -0.96
N THR A 262 16.60 1.72 0.21
CA THR A 262 16.60 2.49 1.46
C THR A 262 18.02 2.91 1.87
N GLU A 263 18.97 1.97 1.82
CA GLU A 263 20.35 2.23 2.24
C GLU A 263 21.12 3.14 1.29
N GLU A 264 20.89 3.02 -0.02
CA GLU A 264 21.61 3.80 -1.04
C GLU A 264 21.09 5.24 -1.15
N ARG A 265 19.76 5.41 -1.04
CA ARG A 265 19.13 6.70 -1.35
C ARG A 265 18.42 7.37 -0.19
N HIS A 266 18.04 6.66 0.87
CA HIS A 266 17.17 7.21 1.94
C HIS A 266 17.83 7.30 3.32
N ASN A 267 19.11 6.95 3.44
CA ASN A 267 19.84 6.95 4.70
C ASN A 267 20.62 8.25 4.90
N ARG A 268 20.08 9.14 5.74
CA ARG A 268 20.66 10.42 6.13
C ARG A 268 21.27 10.33 7.52
N MET A 269 22.56 9.98 7.59
CA MET A 269 23.31 9.89 8.86
C MET A 269 22.73 8.86 9.85
N GLY A 270 22.10 7.79 9.35
CA GLY A 270 21.40 6.79 10.14
C GLY A 270 19.89 7.02 10.27
N PHE A 271 19.38 8.21 9.92
CA PHE A 271 17.95 8.49 9.82
C PHE A 271 17.42 8.10 8.46
N ILE A 272 16.28 7.41 8.43
CA ILE A 272 15.58 7.07 7.19
C ILE A 272 14.62 8.21 6.84
N CYS A 273 14.74 8.74 5.62
CA CYS A 273 13.93 9.87 5.18
C CYS A 273 13.42 9.70 3.74
N GLN A 274 12.36 10.44 3.41
CA GLN A 274 11.90 10.61 2.03
C GLN A 274 12.94 11.42 1.23
N ASN A 275 13.00 11.20 -0.08
CA ASN A 275 13.84 11.99 -0.98
C ASN A 275 13.03 13.02 -1.78
N HIS A 276 13.72 14.10 -2.14
CA HIS A 276 13.29 14.99 -3.22
C HIS A 276 14.05 14.63 -4.50
N LEU A 277 13.36 14.54 -5.64
CA LEU A 277 13.98 14.35 -6.95
C LEU A 277 14.08 15.71 -7.63
N SER A 278 15.27 16.15 -8.04
CA SER A 278 15.41 17.44 -8.74
C SER A 278 14.92 17.37 -10.20
N GLU A 279 14.82 16.17 -10.76
CA GLU A 279 14.20 15.90 -12.05
C GLU A 279 13.00 14.96 -11.88
N GLN A 280 11.86 15.35 -12.46
CA GLN A 280 10.61 14.59 -12.34
C GLN A 280 10.77 13.13 -12.80
N PHE A 281 10.38 12.18 -11.94
CA PHE A 281 10.46 10.72 -12.13
C PHE A 281 11.88 10.15 -12.29
N ASN A 282 12.94 10.93 -12.08
CA ASN A 282 14.32 10.48 -12.21
C ASN A 282 14.94 10.22 -10.83
N VAL A 283 14.99 8.94 -10.43
CA VAL A 283 15.53 8.51 -9.13
C VAL A 283 17.03 8.79 -8.97
N ASP A 284 17.79 8.92 -10.06
CA ASP A 284 19.22 9.26 -10.01
C ASP A 284 19.44 10.73 -9.62
N SER A 285 18.38 11.55 -9.65
CA SER A 285 18.41 12.97 -9.28
C SER A 285 18.04 13.22 -7.80
N TYR A 286 18.05 12.16 -6.98
CA TYR A 286 17.64 12.23 -5.59
C TYR A 286 18.52 13.17 -4.75
N GLN A 287 17.86 13.84 -3.81
CA GLN A 287 18.44 14.66 -2.77
C GLN A 287 17.78 14.25 -1.45
N LEU A 288 18.61 13.86 -0.48
CA LEU A 288 18.15 13.52 0.87
C LEU A 288 17.39 14.72 1.45
N ALA A 289 16.11 14.51 1.76
CA ALA A 289 15.27 15.55 2.33
C ALA A 289 15.18 15.42 3.86
N ILE A 290 14.57 16.43 4.46
CA ILE A 290 14.17 16.44 5.87
C ILE A 290 12.66 16.24 5.89
N SER A 291 12.16 15.21 6.56
CA SER A 291 10.72 15.04 6.74
C SER A 291 10.24 15.56 8.10
N ASP A 292 8.92 15.54 8.35
CA ASP A 292 8.38 15.82 9.68
C ASP A 292 8.57 14.66 10.66
N ASN A 293 8.84 13.45 10.17
CA ASN A 293 8.73 12.19 10.90
C ASN A 293 9.96 11.26 10.72
N ASP A 294 11.15 11.83 10.59
CA ASP A 294 12.37 11.03 10.39
C ASP A 294 12.57 10.04 11.55
N GLY A 295 12.25 10.42 12.79
CA GLY A 295 12.33 9.54 13.97
C GLY A 295 11.43 8.32 13.86
N GLN A 296 10.14 8.53 13.61
CA GLN A 296 9.14 7.48 13.44
C GLN A 296 9.52 6.50 12.31
N TYR A 297 9.85 7.00 11.12
CA TYR A 297 10.20 6.12 9.99
C TYR A 297 11.53 5.39 10.23
N THR A 298 12.50 6.02 10.90
CA THR A 298 13.74 5.34 11.32
C THR A 298 13.45 4.22 12.32
N ALA A 299 12.53 4.44 13.26
CA ALA A 299 12.11 3.43 14.24
C ALA A 299 11.37 2.26 13.56
N MET A 300 10.47 2.55 12.61
CA MET A 300 9.77 1.54 11.82
C MET A 300 10.73 0.72 10.96
N TYR A 301 11.71 1.35 10.32
CA TYR A 301 12.77 0.65 9.58
C TYR A 301 13.65 -0.20 10.49
N GLY A 302 14.03 0.33 11.65
CA GLY A 302 14.75 -0.43 12.68
C GLY A 302 13.97 -1.65 13.13
N ALA A 303 12.66 -1.53 13.36
CA ALA A 303 11.78 -2.64 13.70
C ALA A 303 11.73 -3.69 12.58
N ALA A 304 11.65 -3.27 11.31
CA ALA A 304 11.70 -4.18 10.17
C ALA A 304 12.98 -5.03 10.17
N GLN A 305 14.12 -4.40 10.45
CA GLN A 305 15.42 -5.07 10.48
C GLN A 305 15.60 -5.93 11.75
N ALA A 306 14.98 -5.56 12.86
CA ALA A 306 14.93 -6.40 14.06
C ALA A 306 14.13 -7.69 13.80
N PHE A 307 12.97 -7.60 13.15
CA PHE A 307 12.21 -8.80 12.75
C PHE A 307 12.95 -9.61 11.69
N ARG A 308 13.63 -8.97 10.74
CA ARG A 308 14.51 -9.66 9.78
C ARG A 308 15.60 -10.44 10.50
N TYR A 309 16.30 -9.82 11.44
CA TYR A 309 17.33 -10.49 12.24
C TYR A 309 16.74 -11.69 12.98
N ALA A 310 15.63 -11.50 13.68
CA ALA A 310 14.99 -12.56 14.45
C ALA A 310 14.50 -13.74 13.58
N ALA A 311 13.99 -13.46 12.37
CA ALA A 311 13.47 -14.48 11.46
C ALA A 311 14.56 -15.19 10.65
N THR A 312 15.74 -14.59 10.46
CA THR A 312 16.76 -15.09 9.51
C THR A 312 18.13 -15.35 10.13
N GLY A 313 18.44 -14.75 11.27
CA GLY A 313 19.79 -14.70 11.84
C GLY A 313 20.78 -13.81 11.07
N ASP A 314 20.32 -12.98 10.12
CA ASP A 314 21.20 -12.13 9.31
C ASP A 314 21.86 -11.04 10.16
N MET A 315 23.19 -11.14 10.31
CA MET A 315 23.98 -10.18 11.08
C MET A 315 24.00 -8.78 10.47
N GLU A 316 23.77 -8.63 9.17
CA GLU A 316 23.64 -7.30 8.57
C GLU A 316 22.34 -6.63 9.03
N ALA A 317 21.24 -7.39 9.14
CA ALA A 317 20.00 -6.89 9.72
C ALA A 317 20.19 -6.43 11.17
N LYS A 318 20.96 -7.17 11.99
CA LYS A 318 21.32 -6.75 13.35
C LYS A 318 22.07 -5.41 13.35
N LYS A 319 23.06 -5.22 12.46
CA LYS A 319 23.83 -3.96 12.39
C LYS A 319 22.95 -2.78 11.98
N ILE A 320 22.05 -2.99 11.02
CA ILE A 320 21.13 -1.94 10.56
C ILE A 320 20.15 -1.58 11.69
N ALA A 321 19.57 -2.58 12.38
CA ALA A 321 18.74 -2.34 13.56
C ALA A 321 19.50 -1.55 14.63
N ASP A 322 20.71 -1.96 14.99
CA ASP A 322 21.56 -1.24 15.96
C ASP A 322 21.85 0.21 15.56
N ARG A 323 22.17 0.46 14.29
CA ARG A 323 22.34 1.82 13.77
C ARG A 323 21.05 2.64 13.88
N SER A 324 19.91 2.08 13.48
CA SER A 324 18.61 2.75 13.59
C SER A 324 18.25 3.04 15.04
N PHE A 325 18.53 2.11 15.97
CA PHE A 325 18.32 2.34 17.40
C PHE A 325 19.17 3.50 17.90
N LYS A 326 20.46 3.54 17.55
CA LYS A 326 21.36 4.65 17.90
C LYS A 326 20.88 5.99 17.33
N ALA A 327 20.35 6.01 16.11
CA ALA A 327 19.77 7.22 15.51
C ALA A 327 18.52 7.71 16.27
N VAL A 328 17.58 6.80 16.57
CA VAL A 328 16.37 7.13 17.36
C VAL A 328 16.74 7.58 18.78
N LYS A 329 17.71 6.93 19.43
CA LYS A 329 18.23 7.36 20.74
C LYS A 329 18.87 8.75 20.66
N TRP A 330 19.60 9.04 19.59
CA TRP A 330 20.23 10.34 19.39
C TRP A 330 19.22 11.50 19.36
N LEU A 331 17.97 11.26 18.93
CA LEU A 331 16.90 12.26 19.03
C LEU A 331 16.65 12.71 20.47
N VAL A 332 16.83 11.84 21.45
CA VAL A 332 16.73 12.19 22.87
C VAL A 332 18.03 12.83 23.35
N ASP A 333 19.17 12.27 22.98
CA ASP A 333 20.49 12.73 23.45
C ASP A 333 20.89 14.12 22.95
N VAL A 334 20.40 14.54 21.78
CA VAL A 334 20.71 15.86 21.19
C VAL A 334 19.96 17.00 21.88
N SER A 335 18.83 16.68 22.51
CA SER A 335 17.95 17.64 23.15
C SER A 335 18.61 18.17 24.43
N THR A 336 18.52 19.48 24.65
CA THR A 336 18.95 20.10 25.92
C THR A 336 17.94 19.85 27.05
N VAL A 337 16.79 19.23 26.75
CA VAL A 337 15.74 18.93 27.71
C VAL A 337 15.80 17.45 28.08
N PRO A 338 16.01 17.10 29.36
CA PRO A 338 16.10 15.71 29.79
C PRO A 338 14.88 14.89 29.35
N GLY A 339 15.15 13.84 28.57
CA GLY A 339 14.14 12.88 28.10
C GLY A 339 13.19 13.39 27.01
N PHE A 340 13.39 14.58 26.46
CA PHE A 340 12.61 15.06 25.32
C PHE A 340 13.21 14.56 24.00
N PRO A 341 12.49 13.77 23.19
CA PRO A 341 12.95 13.39 21.87
C PRO A 341 12.73 14.54 20.87
N ALA A 342 13.76 14.89 20.10
CA ALA A 342 13.62 15.66 18.87
C ALA A 342 12.92 14.85 17.76
N ARG A 343 12.48 15.52 16.69
CA ARG A 343 11.92 14.87 15.49
C ARG A 343 12.95 14.54 14.42
N VAL A 344 13.92 15.44 14.26
CA VAL A 344 14.90 15.47 13.18
C VAL A 344 16.18 16.04 13.73
N ILE A 345 17.34 15.54 13.28
CA ILE A 345 18.65 16.16 13.49
C ILE A 345 19.27 16.53 12.15
N ILE A 346 19.86 17.72 12.05
CA ILE A 346 20.65 18.17 10.90
C ILE A 346 21.98 18.81 11.34
N PRO A 347 23.05 18.71 10.55
CA PRO A 347 24.27 19.51 10.76
C PRO A 347 24.00 21.02 10.74
N VAL A 348 24.81 21.82 11.44
CA VAL A 348 24.61 23.29 11.48
C VAL A 348 24.76 24.02 10.15
N ASP A 349 25.48 23.41 9.20
CA ASP A 349 25.77 23.93 7.86
C ASP A 349 24.73 23.48 6.81
N TRP A 350 23.82 22.58 7.17
CA TRP A 350 22.66 22.26 6.35
C TRP A 350 21.67 23.43 6.30
N HIS A 351 21.06 23.63 5.14
CA HIS A 351 19.99 24.61 4.99
C HIS A 351 18.77 24.20 5.82
N GLU A 352 18.19 25.16 6.53
CA GLU A 352 16.98 24.97 7.33
C GLU A 352 15.76 25.51 6.54
N PRO A 353 15.02 24.67 5.79
CA PRO A 353 13.94 25.15 4.93
C PRO A 353 12.68 25.57 5.71
N VAL A 354 12.61 25.28 7.01
CA VAL A 354 11.34 25.30 7.76
C VAL A 354 11.11 26.59 8.55
N ASN A 355 12.16 27.28 8.99
CA ASN A 355 12.01 28.55 9.72
C ASN A 355 11.40 29.67 8.85
N GLU A 356 11.53 29.57 7.52
CA GLU A 356 10.89 30.50 6.58
C GLU A 356 9.35 30.35 6.57
N GLN A 357 8.84 29.15 6.85
CA GLN A 357 7.41 28.85 6.89
C GLN A 357 6.76 29.23 8.24
N TYR A 358 7.46 29.03 9.36
CA TYR A 358 6.93 29.21 10.73
C TYR A 358 7.54 30.42 11.45
N SER A 359 7.63 31.56 10.78
CA SER A 359 8.09 32.82 11.39
C SER A 359 7.28 33.19 12.64
N VAL A 360 7.86 33.99 13.54
CA VAL A 360 7.14 34.57 14.71
C VAL A 360 5.83 35.25 14.28
N ALA A 361 5.82 35.92 13.13
CA ALA A 361 4.62 36.56 12.60
C ALA A 361 3.56 35.54 12.15
N TYR A 362 3.97 34.40 11.59
CA TYR A 362 3.08 33.30 11.22
C TYR A 362 2.43 32.68 12.47
N ASN A 363 3.22 32.34 13.49
CA ASN A 363 2.70 31.76 14.73
C ASN A 363 1.72 32.70 15.44
N LYS A 364 2.06 34.00 15.53
CA LYS A 364 1.16 35.02 16.11
C LYS A 364 -0.15 35.21 15.35
N ARG A 365 -0.21 34.92 14.04
CA ARG A 365 -1.46 34.96 13.27
C ARG A 365 -2.36 33.78 13.63
N HIS A 366 -1.80 32.57 13.72
CA HIS A 366 -2.55 31.36 14.03
C HIS A 366 -3.07 31.37 15.46
N GLN A 367 -2.27 31.88 16.42
CA GLN A 367 -2.68 32.07 17.81
C GLN A 367 -3.94 32.92 18.03
N LYS A 368 -4.33 33.74 17.03
CA LYS A 368 -5.57 34.53 17.12
C LYS A 368 -6.82 33.69 16.90
N ASN A 369 -6.70 32.60 16.15
CA ASN A 369 -7.80 31.71 15.78
C ASN A 369 -7.74 30.38 16.55
N ASP A 370 -6.54 29.96 16.96
CA ASP A 370 -6.30 28.77 17.75
C ASP A 370 -5.46 29.14 18.99
N PRO A 371 -6.08 29.26 20.19
CA PRO A 371 -5.36 29.62 21.41
C PRO A 371 -4.36 28.55 21.87
N PHE A 372 -4.43 27.33 21.32
CA PHE A 372 -3.49 26.24 21.61
C PHE A 372 -2.29 26.24 20.64
N TRP A 373 -2.26 27.12 19.65
CA TRP A 373 -1.15 27.21 18.71
C TRP A 373 0.16 27.64 19.39
N LYS A 374 1.15 26.75 19.40
CA LYS A 374 2.49 27.02 19.97
C LYS A 374 3.34 27.91 19.05
N ASP A 375 4.09 28.85 19.65
CA ASP A 375 5.16 29.54 18.95
C ASP A 375 6.42 28.67 18.99
N ILE A 376 6.78 28.11 17.83
CA ILE A 376 7.87 27.13 17.70
C ILE A 376 9.15 27.76 17.15
N PHE A 377 9.32 29.08 17.20
CA PHE A 377 10.51 29.74 16.65
C PHE A 377 11.66 29.86 17.68
N PRO A 378 12.92 29.49 17.33
CA PRO A 378 13.32 28.77 16.12
C PRO A 378 12.87 27.30 16.17
N ARG A 379 12.43 26.75 15.04
CA ARG A 379 11.96 25.35 15.00
C ARG A 379 13.08 24.35 15.14
N PHE A 380 14.30 24.76 14.77
CA PHE A 380 15.52 23.98 14.93
C PHE A 380 16.49 24.67 15.90
N PRO A 381 16.29 24.56 17.23
CA PRO A 381 17.30 24.95 18.21
C PRO A 381 18.65 24.26 17.99
N LEU A 382 19.72 24.90 18.48
CA LEU A 382 21.08 24.37 18.46
C LEU A 382 21.25 23.27 19.52
N SER A 383 22.03 22.24 19.21
CA SER A 383 22.57 21.31 20.20
C SER A 383 23.54 22.03 21.16
N GLU A 384 23.76 21.47 22.35
CA GLU A 384 24.65 22.04 23.36
C GLU A 384 26.10 22.21 22.86
N ASP A 385 26.58 21.28 22.03
CA ASP A 385 27.90 21.34 21.41
C ASP A 385 27.99 22.27 20.18
N GLY A 386 26.87 22.85 19.77
CA GLY A 386 26.76 23.75 18.63
C GLY A 386 27.02 23.12 17.25
N LYS A 387 27.08 21.78 17.15
CA LYS A 387 27.37 21.07 15.89
C LYS A 387 26.14 20.65 15.10
N TYR A 388 24.99 20.57 15.76
CA TYR A 388 23.74 20.15 15.16
C TYR A 388 22.61 21.13 15.45
N ARG A 389 21.57 21.03 14.64
CA ARG A 389 20.25 21.52 15.00
C ARG A 389 19.29 20.35 15.08
N TRP A 390 18.30 20.48 15.93
CA TRP A 390 17.30 19.45 16.11
C TRP A 390 15.91 20.06 16.10
N LYS A 391 14.96 19.37 15.47
CA LYS A 391 13.60 19.87 15.27
C LYS A 391 12.77 19.65 16.52
N CYS A 392 12.23 20.73 17.07
CA CYS A 392 11.37 20.74 18.23
C CYS A 392 9.91 20.39 17.89
N ASP A 393 9.01 20.54 18.86
CA ASP A 393 7.56 20.31 18.71
C ASP A 393 7.19 18.89 18.23
N THR A 394 7.77 17.92 18.93
CA THR A 394 7.57 16.48 18.74
C THR A 394 6.13 16.05 18.98
N SER A 395 5.61 15.24 18.07
CA SER A 395 4.23 14.75 18.08
C SER A 395 4.15 13.32 18.65
N SER A 396 2.94 12.87 18.98
CA SER A 396 2.68 11.57 19.60
C SER A 396 2.99 10.37 18.68
N ASP A 397 2.87 10.55 17.37
CA ASP A 397 3.24 9.61 16.30
C ASP A 397 4.72 9.18 16.36
N GLU A 398 5.63 10.12 16.66
CA GLU A 398 7.05 9.83 16.91
C GLU A 398 7.20 8.83 18.06
N LEU A 399 6.52 9.09 19.19
CA LEU A 399 6.56 8.20 20.35
C LEU A 399 5.96 6.82 20.06
N ALA A 400 4.85 6.75 19.32
CA ALA A 400 4.25 5.47 18.95
C ALA A 400 5.25 4.59 18.17
N GLY A 401 5.95 5.16 17.20
CA GLY A 401 7.02 4.47 16.47
C GLY A 401 8.21 4.11 17.37
N HIS A 402 8.65 5.03 18.22
CA HIS A 402 9.79 4.82 19.11
C HIS A 402 9.54 3.70 20.11
N TYR A 403 8.40 3.71 20.82
CA TYR A 403 8.08 2.67 21.82
C TYR A 403 7.77 1.32 21.19
N PHE A 404 7.17 1.30 20.00
CA PHE A 404 7.06 0.08 19.20
C PHE A 404 8.45 -0.51 18.96
N TYR A 405 9.39 0.31 18.50
CA TYR A 405 10.74 -0.18 18.20
C TYR A 405 11.59 -0.49 19.44
N TYR A 406 11.54 0.32 20.50
CA TYR A 406 12.35 0.11 21.70
C TYR A 406 12.10 -1.26 22.34
N GLY A 407 10.83 -1.66 22.47
CA GLY A 407 10.48 -2.98 22.98
C GLY A 407 11.00 -4.10 22.06
N ILE A 408 10.80 -3.96 20.75
CA ILE A 408 11.24 -4.95 19.76
C ILE A 408 12.77 -5.09 19.75
N TYR A 409 13.51 -3.98 19.74
CA TYR A 409 14.97 -4.01 19.77
C TYR A 409 15.49 -4.64 21.07
N TYR A 410 14.88 -4.30 22.22
CA TYR A 410 15.25 -4.90 23.51
C TYR A 410 15.07 -6.42 23.53
N ASP A 411 13.98 -6.92 22.94
CA ASP A 411 13.64 -8.34 22.97
C ASP A 411 14.39 -9.16 21.89
N LEU A 412 14.58 -8.59 20.70
CA LEU A 412 15.03 -9.35 19.53
C LEU A 412 16.49 -9.06 19.11
N VAL A 413 17.07 -7.93 19.51
CA VAL A 413 18.35 -7.46 18.96
C VAL A 413 19.41 -7.23 20.04
N ALA A 414 19.02 -6.64 21.18
CA ALA A 414 19.94 -6.34 22.27
C ALA A 414 20.37 -7.61 23.00
N GLU A 415 21.64 -8.01 22.83
CA GLU A 415 22.19 -9.24 23.40
C GLU A 415 23.09 -8.93 24.59
N THR A 416 23.90 -7.88 24.47
CA THR A 416 24.86 -7.46 25.49
C THR A 416 24.21 -6.60 26.57
N GLU A 417 24.81 -6.58 27.77
CA GLU A 417 24.36 -5.70 28.85
C GLU A 417 24.48 -4.21 28.48
N GLU A 418 25.44 -3.84 27.63
CA GLU A 418 25.60 -2.47 27.13
C GLU A 418 24.45 -2.07 26.20
N GLU A 419 24.11 -2.91 25.22
CA GLU A 419 22.96 -2.69 24.33
C GLU A 419 21.67 -2.59 25.16
N LYS A 420 21.44 -3.53 26.09
CA LYS A 420 20.26 -3.49 26.97
C LYS A 420 20.23 -2.26 27.88
N ALA A 421 21.37 -1.84 28.42
CA ALA A 421 21.46 -0.64 29.25
C ALA A 421 21.12 0.64 28.47
N ALA A 422 21.56 0.74 27.21
CA ALA A 422 21.25 1.89 26.36
C ALA A 422 19.74 2.03 26.10
N VAL A 423 19.05 0.92 25.84
CA VAL A 423 17.59 0.92 25.63
C VAL A 423 16.83 1.24 26.92
N LYS A 424 17.26 0.65 28.05
CA LYS A 424 16.70 0.97 29.38
C LYS A 424 16.81 2.45 29.69
N GLN A 425 17.96 3.05 29.43
CA GLN A 425 18.20 4.46 29.68
C GLN A 425 17.25 5.34 28.87
N VAL A 426 17.20 5.18 27.54
CA VAL A 426 16.38 6.06 26.69
C VAL A 426 14.88 5.89 26.95
N VAL A 427 14.41 4.67 27.20
CA VAL A 427 13.01 4.41 27.56
C VAL A 427 12.67 5.06 28.89
N ALA A 428 13.54 4.93 29.90
CA ALA A 428 13.35 5.57 31.20
C ALA A 428 13.35 7.09 31.08
N ASP A 429 14.29 7.67 30.32
CA ASP A 429 14.40 9.12 30.14
C ASP A 429 13.12 9.72 29.54
N VAL A 430 12.60 9.12 28.46
CA VAL A 430 11.39 9.60 27.79
C VAL A 430 10.14 9.36 28.66
N THR A 431 10.01 8.20 29.29
CA THR A 431 8.84 7.91 30.14
C THR A 431 8.81 8.83 31.37
N ASP A 432 9.97 9.04 32.01
CA ASP A 432 10.09 9.92 33.18
C ASP A 432 9.89 11.39 32.78
N HIS A 433 10.24 11.79 31.55
CA HIS A 433 9.89 13.10 31.02
C HIS A 433 8.37 13.30 30.99
N LEU A 434 7.62 12.34 30.44
CA LEU A 434 6.16 12.42 30.39
C LEU A 434 5.57 12.48 31.80
N ILE A 435 5.93 11.56 32.69
CA ILE A 435 5.40 11.49 34.07
C ILE A 435 5.64 12.80 34.83
N ARG A 436 6.86 13.35 34.74
CA ARG A 436 7.25 14.58 35.46
C ARG A 436 6.53 15.82 34.97
N ASN A 437 6.03 15.79 33.73
CA ASN A 437 5.34 16.90 33.08
C ASN A 437 3.82 16.64 32.94
N SER A 438 3.24 15.89 33.87
CA SER A 438 1.80 15.55 33.86
C SER A 438 1.36 14.93 32.53
N PHE A 439 2.15 13.98 32.04
CA PHE A 439 1.93 13.22 30.80
C PHE A 439 1.92 14.09 29.53
N LYS A 440 2.70 15.17 29.51
CA LYS A 440 2.90 16.02 28.33
C LYS A 440 4.36 15.95 27.87
N LEU A 441 4.59 15.95 26.56
CA LEU A 441 5.89 16.30 26.00
C LEU A 441 6.08 17.81 26.17
N VAL A 442 7.02 18.21 27.03
CA VAL A 442 7.37 19.61 27.30
C VAL A 442 8.72 19.92 26.68
N ASP A 443 8.74 20.95 25.83
CA ASP A 443 9.85 21.25 24.94
C ASP A 443 10.89 22.19 25.59
N TYR A 444 11.92 22.59 24.84
CA TYR A 444 13.01 23.46 25.34
C TYR A 444 12.56 24.84 25.81
N ASP A 445 11.39 25.30 25.39
CA ASP A 445 10.78 26.55 25.83
C ASP A 445 9.99 26.40 27.14
N GLY A 446 9.96 25.19 27.71
CA GLY A 446 9.21 24.86 28.93
C GLY A 446 7.70 24.74 28.70
N ARG A 447 7.23 24.65 27.45
CA ARG A 447 5.81 24.52 27.10
C ARG A 447 5.50 23.17 26.46
N PRO A 448 4.27 22.65 26.64
CA PRO A 448 3.83 21.45 25.93
C PRO A 448 3.96 21.60 24.41
N THR A 449 4.29 20.51 23.74
CA THR A 449 4.16 20.38 22.28
C THR A 449 2.69 20.43 21.86
N ARG A 450 2.42 20.70 20.57
CA ARG A 450 1.04 20.77 20.07
C ARG A 450 0.31 19.43 20.10
N TRP A 451 1.01 18.32 19.85
CA TRP A 451 0.39 17.02 19.58
C TRP A 451 0.85 15.89 20.53
N GLY A 452 1.82 16.15 21.41
CA GLY A 452 2.38 15.19 22.36
C GLY A 452 1.74 15.25 23.74
N SER A 453 0.42 15.26 23.84
CA SER A 453 -0.30 15.28 25.12
C SER A 453 -0.93 13.92 25.43
N PHE A 454 -0.76 13.46 26.67
CA PHE A 454 -1.36 12.25 27.24
C PHE A 454 -2.02 12.56 28.61
N ASP A 455 -2.34 13.84 28.83
CA ASP A 455 -2.79 14.41 30.09
C ASP A 455 -4.26 14.09 30.41
N PRO A 456 -4.55 13.49 31.57
CA PRO A 456 -5.91 13.19 31.98
C PRO A 456 -6.81 14.42 32.08
N GLU A 457 -6.28 15.57 32.54
CA GLU A 457 -7.09 16.80 32.68
C GLU A 457 -7.58 17.30 31.32
N TYR A 458 -6.70 17.27 30.32
CA TYR A 458 -7.04 17.64 28.94
C TYR A 458 -8.08 16.69 28.32
N PHE A 459 -7.92 15.38 28.49
CA PHE A 459 -8.81 14.37 27.93
C PHE A 459 -10.18 14.28 28.61
N ASN A 460 -10.26 14.69 29.86
CA ASN A 460 -11.51 14.85 30.60
C ASN A 460 -12.16 16.22 30.37
N SER A 461 -11.68 17.00 29.40
CA SER A 461 -12.24 18.30 29.00
C SER A 461 -12.88 18.26 27.62
N ILE A 462 -13.65 19.29 27.28
CA ILE A 462 -14.26 19.44 25.93
C ILE A 462 -13.22 19.63 24.80
N TRP A 463 -11.94 19.82 25.15
CA TRP A 463 -10.90 20.16 24.18
C TRP A 463 -10.07 18.96 23.70
N GLY A 464 -10.14 17.81 24.39
CA GLY A 464 -9.35 16.62 24.05
C GLY A 464 -10.11 15.31 24.21
N TRP A 465 -11.44 15.37 24.40
CA TRP A 465 -12.26 14.17 24.61
C TRP A 465 -12.29 13.25 23.38
N ASP A 466 -12.08 13.81 22.19
CA ASP A 466 -12.02 13.13 20.89
C ASP A 466 -10.72 12.32 20.74
N GLN A 467 -9.62 12.80 21.32
CA GLN A 467 -8.32 12.11 21.29
C GLN A 467 -8.10 11.15 22.47
N ARG A 468 -8.96 11.18 23.49
CA ARG A 468 -8.74 10.45 24.75
C ARG A 468 -8.59 8.95 24.56
N GLY A 469 -9.30 8.36 23.59
CA GLY A 469 -9.26 6.94 23.32
C GLY A 469 -7.87 6.49 22.90
N LEU A 470 -7.39 7.07 21.79
CA LEU A 470 -6.09 6.76 21.20
C LEU A 470 -4.96 7.06 22.18
N ASN A 471 -4.94 8.25 22.76
CA ASN A 471 -3.80 8.70 23.55
C ASN A 471 -3.76 8.01 24.93
N SER A 472 -4.91 7.71 25.56
CA SER A 472 -4.91 6.89 26.79
C SER A 472 -4.30 5.51 26.52
N MET A 473 -4.66 4.89 25.38
CA MET A 473 -4.14 3.60 24.96
C MET A 473 -2.63 3.64 24.65
N MET A 474 -2.16 4.69 23.96
CA MET A 474 -0.73 4.92 23.74
C MET A 474 0.03 5.07 25.06
N MET A 475 -0.46 5.89 26.00
CA MET A 475 0.21 6.10 27.29
C MET A 475 0.33 4.80 28.10
N LEU A 476 -0.73 3.98 28.12
CA LEU A 476 -0.68 2.66 28.77
C LEU A 476 0.32 1.73 28.07
N SER A 477 0.38 1.76 26.74
CA SER A 477 1.37 1.00 25.97
C SER A 477 2.79 1.41 26.33
N PHE A 478 3.07 2.72 26.38
CA PHE A 478 4.39 3.25 26.72
C PHE A 478 4.83 2.82 28.13
N LEU A 479 3.92 2.87 29.11
CA LEU A 479 4.20 2.41 30.47
C LEU A 479 4.44 0.90 30.54
N ASN A 480 3.70 0.10 29.78
CA ASN A 480 3.91 -1.35 29.70
C ASN A 480 5.28 -1.69 29.08
N VAL A 481 5.67 -1.00 28.01
CA VAL A 481 7.01 -1.11 27.42
C VAL A 481 8.08 -0.67 28.41
N ALA A 482 7.89 0.46 29.10
CA ALA A 482 8.84 0.97 30.08
C ALA A 482 9.03 0.01 31.25
N SER A 483 7.94 -0.53 31.81
CA SER A 483 7.96 -1.57 32.83
C SER A 483 8.72 -2.82 32.35
N HIS A 484 8.43 -3.30 31.14
CA HIS A 484 9.09 -4.48 30.58
C HIS A 484 10.59 -4.27 30.32
N VAL A 485 10.99 -3.16 29.72
CA VAL A 485 12.37 -2.88 29.34
C VAL A 485 13.22 -2.58 30.57
N THR A 486 12.76 -1.66 31.42
CA THR A 486 13.54 -1.16 32.58
C THR A 486 13.47 -2.08 33.79
N LYS A 487 12.40 -2.88 33.92
CA LYS A 487 12.04 -3.66 35.11
C LYS A 487 11.78 -2.80 36.36
N ASP A 488 11.51 -1.50 36.19
CA ASP A 488 11.15 -0.58 37.27
C ASP A 488 9.64 -0.62 37.53
N SER A 489 9.24 -0.98 38.75
CA SER A 489 7.83 -1.13 39.14
C SER A 489 7.05 0.19 39.17
N LYS A 490 7.74 1.34 39.22
CA LYS A 490 7.06 2.65 39.22
C LYS A 490 6.15 2.83 38.00
N TYR A 491 6.51 2.24 36.85
CA TYR A 491 5.72 2.34 35.63
C TYR A 491 4.41 1.53 35.74
N ASP A 492 4.45 0.35 36.38
CA ASP A 492 3.25 -0.44 36.69
C ASP A 492 2.33 0.33 37.66
N GLU A 493 2.90 0.99 38.67
CA GLU A 493 2.16 1.82 39.65
C GLU A 493 1.49 3.02 38.97
N VAL A 494 2.20 3.72 38.09
CA VAL A 494 1.65 4.86 37.33
C VAL A 494 0.55 4.40 36.37
N ALA A 495 0.75 3.28 35.66
CA ALA A 495 -0.28 2.72 34.79
C ALA A 495 -1.53 2.33 35.58
N LYS A 496 -1.35 1.72 36.76
CA LYS A 496 -2.46 1.40 37.67
C LYS A 496 -3.23 2.66 38.08
N LYS A 497 -2.52 3.73 38.46
CA LYS A 497 -3.14 5.01 38.82
C LYS A 497 -4.00 5.57 37.69
N LEU A 498 -3.47 5.63 36.47
CA LEU A 498 -4.23 6.11 35.30
C LEU A 498 -5.45 5.24 34.99
N ARG A 499 -5.39 3.94 35.26
CA ARG A 499 -6.54 3.05 35.10
C ARG A 499 -7.60 3.28 36.17
N ASP A 500 -7.20 3.34 37.43
CA ASP A 500 -8.12 3.42 38.58
C ASP A 500 -8.76 4.81 38.72
N GLU A 501 -7.97 5.87 38.51
CA GLU A 501 -8.41 7.25 38.76
C GLU A 501 -8.97 7.91 37.50
N GLU A 502 -8.40 7.61 36.33
CA GLU A 502 -8.68 8.32 35.07
C GLU A 502 -9.36 7.45 34.00
N ASN A 503 -9.64 6.17 34.33
CA ASN A 503 -10.30 5.22 33.43
C ASN A 503 -9.58 4.98 32.09
N TYR A 504 -8.25 5.09 32.04
CA TYR A 504 -7.50 4.97 30.78
C TYR A 504 -7.71 3.63 30.06
N HIS A 505 -7.91 2.53 30.81
CA HIS A 505 -8.23 1.22 30.23
C HIS A 505 -9.62 1.17 29.57
N ILE A 506 -10.59 1.95 30.06
CA ILE A 506 -11.91 2.09 29.45
C ILE A 506 -11.82 2.98 28.21
N ASN A 507 -11.08 4.09 28.28
CA ASN A 507 -10.80 4.92 27.09
C ASN A 507 -10.14 4.08 26.00
N ALA A 508 -9.17 3.26 26.38
CA ALA A 508 -8.44 2.38 25.47
C ALA A 508 -9.32 1.31 24.82
N MET A 509 -10.53 1.03 25.30
CA MET A 509 -11.49 0.15 24.61
C MET A 509 -11.97 0.72 23.28
N HIS A 510 -12.01 2.05 23.17
CA HIS A 510 -12.44 2.80 21.98
C HIS A 510 -11.30 3.71 21.52
N PRO A 511 -10.21 3.14 20.98
CA PRO A 511 -8.98 3.86 20.69
C PRO A 511 -9.09 4.79 19.48
N LYS A 512 -10.18 4.77 18.73
CA LYS A 512 -10.32 5.51 17.48
C LYS A 512 -11.73 6.06 17.32
N GLU A 513 -11.83 7.31 16.88
CA GLU A 513 -13.08 7.89 16.41
C GLU A 513 -13.34 7.51 14.95
N PHE A 514 -14.61 7.21 14.65
CA PHE A 514 -15.09 6.90 13.31
C PHE A 514 -16.16 7.87 12.82
N PHE A 515 -16.49 8.87 13.64
CA PHE A 515 -17.45 9.91 13.29
C PHE A 515 -17.26 11.12 14.24
N PRO A 516 -17.34 12.36 13.73
CA PRO A 516 -17.65 12.73 12.34
C PRO A 516 -16.47 12.48 11.37
N PRO A 517 -16.68 12.37 10.04
CA PRO A 517 -15.65 11.99 9.07
C PRO A 517 -14.35 12.82 9.17
N GLU A 518 -14.46 14.11 9.49
CA GLU A 518 -13.32 15.01 9.66
C GLU A 518 -12.37 14.62 10.81
N ASN A 519 -12.83 13.82 11.77
CA ASN A 519 -12.02 13.30 12.87
C ASN A 519 -11.40 11.93 12.52
N VAL A 520 -11.77 11.33 11.39
CA VAL A 520 -11.30 9.99 11.00
C VAL A 520 -10.01 10.11 10.22
N VAL A 521 -8.90 10.20 10.95
CA VAL A 521 -7.56 10.33 10.36
C VAL A 521 -6.90 8.95 10.14
N PRO A 522 -6.41 8.61 8.93
CA PRO A 522 -5.88 7.28 8.63
C PRO A 522 -4.58 6.93 9.37
N TRP A 523 -3.69 7.91 9.59
CA TRP A 523 -2.41 7.66 10.27
C TRP A 523 -2.57 7.22 11.73
N ASP A 524 -3.68 7.57 12.39
CA ASP A 524 -4.00 7.09 13.73
C ASP A 524 -4.13 5.55 13.80
N ASN A 525 -4.38 4.89 12.66
CA ASN A 525 -4.36 3.42 12.58
C ASN A 525 -2.97 2.86 12.88
N ASN A 526 -1.91 3.51 12.38
CA ASN A 526 -0.53 3.14 12.67
C ASN A 526 -0.23 3.35 14.16
N LEU A 527 -0.56 4.53 14.70
CA LEU A 527 -0.34 4.87 16.10
C LEU A 527 -1.02 3.83 17.01
N GLY A 528 -2.28 3.52 16.69
CA GLY A 528 -3.08 2.59 17.46
C GLY A 528 -2.56 1.17 17.42
N LEU A 529 -2.36 0.60 16.23
CA LEU A 529 -1.93 -0.80 16.09
C LEU A 529 -0.50 -1.05 16.58
N MET A 530 0.44 -0.10 16.36
CA MET A 530 1.78 -0.19 16.95
C MET A 530 1.72 -0.14 18.49
N SER A 531 0.84 0.69 19.04
CA SER A 531 0.66 0.78 20.49
C SER A 531 -0.02 -0.45 21.07
N PHE A 532 -0.97 -1.06 20.37
CA PHE A 532 -1.52 -2.37 20.77
C PHE A 532 -0.44 -3.44 20.88
N TYR A 533 0.60 -3.39 20.06
CA TYR A 533 1.69 -4.35 20.13
C TYR A 533 2.44 -4.30 21.47
N GLY A 534 2.79 -3.11 21.95
CA GLY A 534 3.37 -2.93 23.29
C GLY A 534 2.37 -3.23 24.40
N LEU A 535 1.12 -2.82 24.22
CA LEU A 535 0.07 -2.99 25.23
C LEU A 535 -0.25 -4.47 25.47
N ILE A 536 -0.54 -5.24 24.42
CA ILE A 536 -0.98 -6.63 24.52
C ILE A 536 0.18 -7.59 24.83
N ASN A 537 1.38 -7.37 24.28
CA ASN A 537 2.49 -8.31 24.52
C ASN A 537 3.08 -8.19 25.92
N TYR A 538 2.97 -7.03 26.56
CA TYR A 538 3.57 -6.79 27.89
C TYR A 538 2.55 -6.64 29.03
N GLU A 539 1.24 -6.62 28.74
CA GLU A 539 0.20 -6.66 29.78
C GLU A 539 0.19 -8.02 30.49
N LYS A 540 0.13 -7.97 31.83
CA LYS A 540 0.20 -9.14 32.71
C LYS A 540 -1.18 -9.50 33.24
N ASP A 541 -2.08 -8.53 33.36
CA ASP A 541 -3.42 -8.73 33.87
C ASP A 541 -4.32 -9.44 32.83
N PRO A 542 -4.85 -10.65 33.13
CA PRO A 542 -5.72 -11.38 32.22
C PRO A 542 -7.02 -10.65 31.90
N GLU A 543 -7.60 -9.86 32.80
CA GLU A 543 -8.82 -9.10 32.53
C GLU A 543 -8.54 -7.99 31.52
N LEU A 544 -7.46 -7.23 31.72
CA LEU A 544 -7.05 -6.17 30.79
C LEU A 544 -6.70 -6.72 29.41
N LEU A 545 -6.04 -7.88 29.33
CA LEU A 545 -5.78 -8.54 28.05
C LEU A 545 -7.06 -8.88 27.29
N MET A 546 -8.12 -9.32 27.98
CA MET A 546 -9.42 -9.59 27.34
C MET A 546 -10.11 -8.32 26.87
N MET A 547 -9.98 -7.24 27.63
CA MET A 547 -10.44 -5.90 27.23
C MET A 547 -9.72 -5.41 25.97
N TYR A 548 -8.39 -5.42 25.97
CA TYR A 548 -7.61 -4.97 24.82
C TYR A 548 -7.80 -5.86 23.59
N ARG A 549 -8.07 -7.15 23.77
CA ARG A 549 -8.47 -8.05 22.69
C ARG A 549 -9.77 -7.61 22.01
N LEU A 550 -10.78 -7.17 22.77
CA LEU A 550 -12.01 -6.62 22.22
C LEU A 550 -11.79 -5.27 21.56
N SER A 551 -10.95 -4.44 22.17
CA SER A 551 -10.58 -3.15 21.59
C SER A 551 -9.91 -3.29 20.22
N LEU A 552 -9.03 -4.29 20.08
CA LEU A 552 -8.41 -4.64 18.80
C LEU A 552 -9.45 -5.00 17.74
N GLU A 553 -10.54 -5.71 18.08
CA GLU A 553 -11.65 -5.97 17.15
C GLU A 553 -12.38 -4.71 16.73
N TYR A 554 -12.61 -3.79 17.67
CA TYR A 554 -13.25 -2.51 17.38
C TYR A 554 -12.43 -1.66 16.41
N ALA A 555 -11.11 -1.60 16.62
CA ALA A 555 -10.19 -0.95 15.68
C ALA A 555 -10.17 -1.66 14.33
N TRP A 556 -10.13 -3.00 14.33
CA TRP A 556 -10.05 -3.82 13.13
C TRP A 556 -11.26 -3.70 12.20
N LEU A 557 -12.47 -3.62 12.77
CA LEU A 557 -13.73 -3.56 12.02
C LEU A 557 -13.70 -2.51 10.90
N ASN A 558 -13.08 -1.36 11.15
CA ASN A 558 -13.11 -0.20 10.27
C ASN A 558 -11.95 -0.14 9.27
N ILE A 559 -10.87 -0.91 9.51
CA ILE A 559 -9.67 -0.90 8.66
C ILE A 559 -9.44 -2.21 7.92
N SER A 560 -10.12 -3.29 8.31
CA SER A 560 -9.98 -4.65 7.74
C SER A 560 -10.23 -4.77 6.24
N LYS A 561 -10.83 -3.75 5.63
CA LYS A 561 -11.16 -3.70 4.21
C LYS A 561 -10.18 -2.85 3.38
N GLN A 562 -9.17 -2.25 4.00
CA GLN A 562 -8.23 -1.34 3.35
C GLN A 562 -7.08 -2.04 2.58
N LYS A 563 -6.93 -3.36 2.74
CA LYS A 563 -5.83 -4.15 2.13
C LYS A 563 -4.45 -3.57 2.44
N ASN A 564 -4.16 -3.37 3.72
CA ASN A 564 -2.90 -2.83 4.20
C ASN A 564 -2.11 -3.93 4.92
N ALA A 565 -1.04 -4.42 4.28
CA ALA A 565 -0.27 -5.56 4.78
C ALA A 565 0.28 -5.34 6.20
N PHE A 566 0.62 -4.12 6.59
CA PHE A 566 1.13 -3.84 7.94
C PHE A 566 0.03 -3.94 8.98
N TRP A 567 -1.15 -3.39 8.69
CA TRP A 567 -2.29 -3.46 9.60
C TRP A 567 -2.84 -4.88 9.72
N ASP A 568 -3.00 -5.57 8.58
CA ASP A 568 -3.39 -6.98 8.53
C ASP A 568 -2.42 -7.83 9.36
N ALA A 569 -1.11 -7.61 9.21
CA ALA A 569 -0.11 -8.37 9.93
C ALA A 569 -0.11 -8.08 11.44
N LEU A 570 -0.19 -6.81 11.85
CA LEU A 570 -0.29 -6.43 13.27
C LEU A 570 -1.52 -7.07 13.94
N TYR A 571 -2.70 -6.95 13.33
CA TYR A 571 -3.91 -7.59 13.84
C TYR A 571 -3.73 -9.11 13.96
N GLY A 572 -3.19 -9.75 12.91
CA GLY A 572 -2.93 -11.19 12.87
C GLY A 572 -2.04 -11.67 14.00
N ALA A 573 -0.90 -11.02 14.19
CA ALA A 573 0.06 -11.37 15.24
C ALA A 573 -0.56 -11.25 16.63
N LEU A 574 -1.30 -10.16 16.89
CA LEU A 574 -1.92 -9.92 18.20
C LEU A 574 -3.09 -10.88 18.47
N ALA A 575 -3.94 -11.13 17.47
CA ALA A 575 -5.01 -12.11 17.57
C ALA A 575 -4.49 -13.55 17.75
N ASN A 576 -3.39 -13.91 17.06
CA ASN A 576 -2.74 -15.21 17.21
C ASN A 576 -2.05 -15.35 18.59
N SER A 577 -1.42 -14.29 19.08
CA SER A 577 -0.85 -14.23 20.44
C SER A 577 -1.93 -14.50 21.50
N PHE A 578 -3.09 -13.85 21.37
CA PHE A 578 -4.23 -14.12 22.25
C PHE A 578 -4.74 -15.56 22.11
N THR A 579 -4.91 -16.04 20.87
CA THR A 579 -5.34 -17.43 20.58
C THR A 579 -4.41 -18.45 21.25
N LYS A 580 -3.10 -18.21 21.20
CA LYS A 580 -2.09 -19.05 21.85
C LYS A 580 -2.30 -19.09 23.36
N LYS A 581 -2.47 -17.93 24.02
CA LYS A 581 -2.76 -17.84 25.47
C LYS A 581 -4.05 -18.58 25.85
N VAL A 582 -5.09 -18.50 25.02
CA VAL A 582 -6.34 -19.26 25.22
C VAL A 582 -6.07 -20.77 25.19
N ASN A 583 -5.36 -21.25 24.17
CA ASN A 583 -5.04 -22.68 24.03
C ASN A 583 -4.14 -23.20 25.15
N GLU A 584 -3.29 -22.35 25.72
CA GLU A 584 -2.42 -22.66 26.86
C GLU A 584 -3.15 -22.62 28.22
N GLY A 585 -4.44 -22.25 28.25
CA GLY A 585 -5.22 -22.17 29.49
C GLY A 585 -4.87 -20.96 30.36
N TYR A 586 -4.35 -19.88 29.77
CA TYR A 586 -3.95 -18.67 30.50
C TYR A 586 -5.12 -17.96 31.21
N PHE A 587 -6.34 -18.08 30.68
CA PHE A 587 -7.53 -17.40 31.18
C PHE A 587 -8.42 -18.37 31.98
N ASP A 588 -8.38 -18.29 33.31
CA ASP A 588 -9.38 -18.96 34.16
C ASP A 588 -10.66 -18.14 34.21
N THR A 589 -11.58 -18.40 33.28
CA THR A 589 -12.83 -17.62 33.14
C THR A 589 -13.73 -17.67 34.38
N SER A 590 -13.51 -18.59 35.33
CA SER A 590 -14.26 -18.66 36.57
C SER A 590 -13.80 -17.67 37.64
N GLU A 591 -12.58 -17.16 37.53
CA GLU A 591 -11.98 -16.22 38.49
C GLU A 591 -11.94 -14.77 37.98
N LEU A 592 -12.13 -14.58 36.66
CA LEU A 592 -12.09 -13.28 35.98
C LEU A 592 -13.46 -12.62 35.90
N PHE A 593 -13.47 -11.29 35.99
CA PHE A 593 -14.67 -10.44 35.93
C PHE A 593 -15.77 -10.95 36.87
N LYS A 594 -15.47 -11.04 38.17
CA LYS A 594 -16.36 -11.67 39.18
C LYS A 594 -17.75 -11.04 39.22
N GLU A 595 -17.85 -9.75 38.92
CA GLU A 595 -19.09 -8.98 38.84
C GLU A 595 -19.90 -9.29 37.56
N ASN A 596 -19.25 -9.85 36.53
CA ASN A 596 -19.85 -10.24 35.26
C ASN A 596 -19.26 -11.57 34.73
N PRO A 597 -19.59 -12.71 35.35
CA PRO A 597 -18.92 -13.99 35.09
C PRO A 597 -19.14 -14.55 33.66
N LEU A 598 -20.11 -14.02 32.91
CA LEU A 598 -20.34 -14.42 31.52
C LEU A 598 -19.42 -13.67 30.55
N PHE A 599 -18.86 -12.53 30.96
CA PHE A 599 -18.06 -11.70 30.06
C PHE A 599 -16.81 -12.44 29.59
N ALA A 600 -16.04 -12.98 30.53
CA ALA A 600 -14.80 -13.70 30.23
C ALA A 600 -15.06 -14.83 29.22
N GLN A 601 -16.02 -15.71 29.54
CA GLN A 601 -16.36 -16.83 28.67
C GLN A 601 -16.81 -16.35 27.28
N SER A 602 -17.62 -15.29 27.19
CA SER A 602 -18.10 -14.77 25.91
C SER A 602 -16.98 -14.23 24.99
N VAL A 603 -15.93 -13.64 25.57
CA VAL A 603 -14.77 -13.16 24.82
C VAL A 603 -13.98 -14.34 24.26
N ILE A 604 -13.76 -15.39 25.08
CA ILE A 604 -13.08 -16.62 24.64
C ILE A 604 -13.88 -17.30 23.53
N ASP A 605 -15.18 -17.47 23.70
CA ASP A 605 -16.05 -18.14 22.73
C ASP A 605 -16.06 -17.42 21.37
N ARG A 606 -16.00 -16.08 21.35
CA ARG A 606 -16.05 -15.28 20.12
C ARG A 606 -14.69 -15.02 19.49
N TYR A 607 -13.68 -14.74 20.31
CA TYR A 607 -12.41 -14.15 19.88
C TYR A 607 -11.18 -14.95 20.31
N GLY A 608 -11.38 -16.09 20.98
CA GLY A 608 -10.31 -17.01 21.36
C GLY A 608 -9.64 -17.70 20.17
N LYS A 609 -10.20 -17.58 18.97
CA LYS A 609 -9.56 -17.95 17.70
C LYS A 609 -9.48 -16.72 16.79
N SER A 610 -8.30 -16.48 16.21
CA SER A 610 -8.09 -15.45 15.18
C SER A 610 -8.99 -15.68 13.95
N SER A 611 -9.58 -14.60 13.45
CA SER A 611 -10.40 -14.55 12.23
C SER A 611 -9.66 -13.97 11.02
N LEU A 612 -8.36 -13.68 11.13
CA LEU A 612 -7.62 -13.05 10.03
C LEU A 612 -7.56 -13.94 8.78
N ASP A 613 -7.85 -13.34 7.64
CA ASP A 613 -7.57 -13.90 6.31
C ASP A 613 -6.23 -13.33 5.79
N THR A 614 -5.19 -14.18 5.73
CA THR A 614 -3.84 -13.74 5.32
C THR A 614 -3.70 -13.51 3.82
N LYS A 615 -4.76 -13.72 3.02
CA LYS A 615 -4.68 -13.50 1.56
C LYS A 615 -4.37 -12.05 1.19
N TYR A 616 -4.87 -11.07 1.96
CA TYR A 616 -4.66 -9.65 1.67
C TYR A 616 -3.25 -9.17 2.04
N ILE A 617 -2.61 -9.78 3.05
CA ILE A 617 -1.17 -9.60 3.31
C ILE A 617 -0.39 -9.99 2.06
N LYS A 618 -0.65 -11.19 1.52
CA LYS A 618 0.05 -11.69 0.32
C LYS A 618 -0.25 -10.85 -0.91
N GLU A 619 -1.51 -10.54 -1.19
CA GLU A 619 -1.92 -9.69 -2.31
C GLU A 619 -1.18 -8.35 -2.27
N THR A 620 -1.23 -7.65 -1.14
CA THR A 620 -0.60 -6.33 -1.00
C THR A 620 0.92 -6.42 -1.12
N LEU A 621 1.59 -7.33 -0.40
CA LEU A 621 3.04 -7.50 -0.52
C LEU A 621 3.48 -7.80 -1.97
N GLN A 622 2.77 -8.69 -2.67
CA GLN A 622 3.07 -9.01 -4.07
C GLN A 622 2.88 -7.79 -4.99
N ARG A 623 1.85 -6.99 -4.75
CA ARG A 623 1.45 -5.89 -5.64
C ARG A 623 2.10 -4.55 -5.33
N ILE A 624 2.78 -4.36 -4.18
CA ILE A 624 3.54 -3.12 -3.89
C ILE A 624 4.48 -2.80 -5.07
N PRO A 625 4.41 -1.62 -5.71
CA PRO A 625 5.27 -1.29 -6.85
C PRO A 625 6.75 -1.25 -6.46
N LEU A 626 7.66 -1.56 -7.39
CA LEU A 626 9.11 -1.50 -7.13
C LEU A 626 9.67 -0.08 -7.13
N ASP A 627 9.03 0.84 -7.86
CA ASP A 627 9.22 2.27 -7.66
C ASP A 627 8.32 2.74 -6.51
N LEU A 628 8.85 3.61 -5.65
CA LEU A 628 8.07 4.24 -4.58
C LEU A 628 8.03 5.75 -4.80
N ILE A 629 7.92 6.14 -6.08
CA ILE A 629 7.78 7.53 -6.49
C ILE A 629 6.34 7.98 -6.15
N GLY A 630 6.19 9.20 -5.63
CA GLY A 630 4.88 9.79 -5.39
C GLY A 630 4.17 10.13 -6.71
N TYR A 631 2.96 9.59 -6.90
CA TYR A 631 2.11 9.87 -8.05
C TYR A 631 0.75 10.40 -7.61
N GLU A 632 0.10 11.15 -8.51
CA GLU A 632 -1.32 11.47 -8.43
C GLU A 632 -2.12 10.41 -9.19
N MET A 633 -3.18 9.92 -8.57
CA MET A 633 -4.05 8.90 -9.16
C MET A 633 -5.52 9.15 -8.86
N ASP A 634 -6.29 9.38 -9.93
CA ASP A 634 -7.75 9.52 -9.88
C ASP A 634 -8.41 8.21 -10.37
N ASN A 635 -9.22 7.63 -9.49
CA ASN A 635 -10.03 6.44 -9.71
C ASN A 635 -11.54 6.72 -9.62
N THR A 636 -11.98 7.98 -9.50
CA THR A 636 -13.40 8.35 -9.36
C THR A 636 -14.23 8.04 -10.62
N HIS A 637 -13.59 7.88 -11.78
CA HIS A 637 -14.28 7.51 -13.02
C HIS A 637 -14.57 6.03 -13.20
N ARG A 638 -14.07 5.19 -12.29
CA ARG A 638 -14.13 3.74 -12.43
C ARG A 638 -15.56 3.23 -12.27
N LEU A 639 -15.94 2.28 -13.14
CA LEU A 639 -17.27 1.66 -13.13
C LEU A 639 -17.39 0.57 -12.05
N ASP A 640 -16.27 0.06 -11.55
CA ASP A 640 -16.17 -1.00 -10.54
C ASP A 640 -16.01 -0.46 -9.11
N ILE A 641 -16.44 0.79 -8.88
CA ILE A 641 -16.41 1.46 -7.59
C ILE A 641 -17.81 1.67 -7.00
N LEU A 642 -17.91 1.50 -5.70
CA LEU A 642 -19.02 1.92 -4.85
C LEU A 642 -18.55 3.12 -4.02
N PHE A 643 -19.15 4.28 -4.23
CA PHE A 643 -18.88 5.48 -3.44
C PHE A 643 -19.42 5.32 -2.02
N ASP A 644 -18.69 5.85 -1.04
CA ASP A 644 -19.07 5.81 0.37
C ASP A 644 -20.34 6.66 0.60
N PRO A 645 -21.45 6.05 1.05
CA PRO A 645 -22.70 6.79 1.29
C PRO A 645 -22.74 7.53 2.63
N THR A 646 -21.64 7.53 3.42
CA THR A 646 -21.59 8.13 4.75
C THR A 646 -21.91 9.63 4.70
N PRO A 647 -22.83 10.14 5.55
CA PRO A 647 -23.14 11.57 5.58
C PRO A 647 -21.91 12.44 5.85
N ALA A 648 -21.77 13.54 5.11
CA ALA A 648 -20.64 14.47 5.19
C ALA A 648 -19.27 13.89 4.80
N GLN A 649 -19.24 12.69 4.23
CA GLN A 649 -18.01 12.13 3.64
C GLN A 649 -17.61 12.91 2.38
N GLU A 650 -16.29 12.99 2.15
CA GLU A 650 -15.75 13.51 0.89
C GLU A 650 -16.25 12.70 -0.33
N PRO A 651 -16.54 13.37 -1.46
CA PRO A 651 -17.20 12.75 -2.61
C PRO A 651 -16.32 11.76 -3.40
N ASP A 652 -15.02 11.75 -3.13
CA ASP A 652 -14.00 10.90 -3.74
C ASP A 652 -13.66 9.67 -2.89
N MET A 653 -14.46 9.35 -1.88
CA MET A 653 -14.25 8.15 -1.05
C MET A 653 -15.06 6.96 -1.57
N GLY A 654 -14.46 5.77 -1.58
CA GLY A 654 -15.15 4.55 -1.96
C GLY A 654 -14.29 3.29 -2.00
N TRP A 655 -14.89 2.20 -2.47
CA TRP A 655 -14.27 0.87 -2.52
C TRP A 655 -14.70 0.11 -3.77
N GLY A 656 -13.97 -0.95 -4.11
CA GLY A 656 -14.33 -1.85 -5.20
C GLY A 656 -15.69 -2.52 -4.98
N VAL A 657 -16.30 -3.04 -6.04
CA VAL A 657 -17.58 -3.79 -5.94
C VAL A 657 -17.52 -5.03 -5.02
N ASP A 658 -16.33 -5.48 -4.64
CA ASP A 658 -16.09 -6.52 -3.62
C ASP A 658 -16.14 -5.99 -2.18
N SER A 659 -16.38 -4.70 -1.99
CA SER A 659 -16.36 -3.97 -0.70
C SER A 659 -14.98 -3.84 -0.05
N TYR A 660 -13.90 -4.00 -0.81
CA TYR A 660 -12.53 -3.76 -0.35
C TYR A 660 -11.89 -2.60 -1.12
N ALA A 661 -10.84 -2.03 -0.56
CA ALA A 661 -10.04 -1.05 -1.27
C ALA A 661 -9.48 -1.61 -2.57
N LEU A 662 -9.26 -0.72 -3.53
CA LEU A 662 -8.56 -1.05 -4.76
C LEU A 662 -7.18 -1.64 -4.44
N PRO A 663 -6.62 -2.49 -5.32
CA PRO A 663 -5.27 -3.01 -5.11
C PRO A 663 -4.20 -1.92 -5.05
N ILE A 664 -3.09 -2.16 -4.34
CA ILE A 664 -2.08 -1.13 -4.05
C ILE A 664 -1.41 -0.53 -5.30
N ASP A 665 -1.21 -1.33 -6.35
CA ASP A 665 -0.67 -0.89 -7.64
C ASP A 665 -1.66 -0.10 -8.50
N GLU A 666 -2.93 -0.03 -8.08
CA GLU A 666 -4.01 0.74 -8.72
C GLU A 666 -4.44 1.97 -7.90
N ARG A 667 -3.67 2.32 -6.85
CA ARG A 667 -3.89 3.47 -5.96
C ARG A 667 -2.69 4.42 -5.98
N GLY A 668 -2.90 5.68 -5.61
CA GLY A 668 -1.82 6.69 -5.46
C GLY A 668 -0.80 6.34 -4.38
N HIS A 669 -1.23 5.58 -3.36
CA HIS A 669 -0.46 5.30 -2.15
C HIS A 669 0.91 4.65 -2.37
N VAL A 670 1.90 5.18 -1.66
CA VAL A 670 3.25 4.63 -1.43
C VAL A 670 3.67 4.75 0.05
N ARG A 671 2.73 5.02 0.98
CA ARG A 671 2.93 4.94 2.45
C ARG A 671 1.95 4.05 3.19
N LEU A 672 2.37 3.58 4.38
CA LEU A 672 1.63 2.65 5.25
C LEU A 672 0.44 3.29 5.98
N ASP A 673 0.32 4.62 5.97
CA ASP A 673 -0.57 5.42 6.82
C ASP A 673 -1.65 6.19 6.05
N ARG A 674 -1.90 5.84 4.78
CA ARG A 674 -2.90 6.49 3.93
C ARG A 674 -4.27 5.81 3.97
N ASP A 675 -5.31 6.55 3.61
CA ASP A 675 -6.65 5.98 3.47
C ASP A 675 -6.78 5.23 2.16
N ALA A 676 -6.83 3.92 2.23
CA ALA A 676 -7.04 3.05 1.10
C ALA A 676 -8.33 3.30 0.30
N PHE A 677 -9.31 3.98 0.89
CA PHE A 677 -10.60 4.31 0.28
C PHE A 677 -10.63 5.67 -0.41
N ASP A 678 -9.56 6.46 -0.31
CA ASP A 678 -9.40 7.66 -1.14
C ASP A 678 -9.21 7.25 -2.61
N LEU A 679 -10.15 7.65 -3.47
CA LEU A 679 -10.12 7.36 -4.89
C LEU A 679 -9.33 8.42 -5.67
N HIS A 680 -9.09 9.61 -5.11
CA HIS A 680 -8.30 10.67 -5.71
C HIS A 680 -7.16 11.08 -4.79
N ASP A 681 -6.19 10.19 -4.65
CA ASP A 681 -5.01 10.42 -3.82
C ASP A 681 -3.82 11.02 -4.62
N SER A 682 -3.02 11.84 -3.95
CA SER A 682 -1.78 12.40 -4.46
C SER A 682 -0.64 12.30 -3.45
N GLU A 683 0.25 11.35 -3.68
CA GLU A 683 1.53 11.24 -2.94
C GLU A 683 2.64 12.13 -3.55
N GLY A 684 2.27 12.97 -4.53
CA GLY A 684 3.14 13.89 -5.23
C GLY A 684 2.98 13.81 -6.73
N ASN A 685 3.77 14.62 -7.42
CA ASN A 685 3.76 14.73 -8.89
C ASN A 685 5.09 14.24 -9.49
N GLY A 686 5.72 13.22 -8.91
CA GLY A 686 6.98 12.65 -9.40
C GLY A 686 8.25 13.34 -8.93
N TYR A 687 8.18 14.25 -7.97
CA TYR A 687 9.34 14.94 -7.38
C TYR A 687 9.74 14.39 -6.00
N SER A 688 9.14 13.27 -5.61
CA SER A 688 9.40 12.57 -4.35
C SER A 688 9.59 11.08 -4.57
N GLU A 689 10.49 10.48 -3.81
CA GLU A 689 10.63 9.03 -3.68
C GLU A 689 10.56 8.65 -2.21
N HIS A 690 9.88 7.56 -1.89
CA HIS A 690 9.68 7.03 -0.56
C HIS A 690 10.62 5.84 -0.31
N GLU A 691 10.92 5.62 0.96
CA GLU A 691 11.80 4.55 1.43
C GLU A 691 11.15 3.16 1.33
N GLY A 692 11.95 2.10 1.52
CA GLY A 692 11.50 0.71 1.37
C GLY A 692 10.85 0.06 2.60
N THR A 693 10.82 0.71 3.76
CA THR A 693 10.10 0.26 4.98
C THR A 693 8.64 -0.06 4.70
N PHE A 694 8.02 0.64 3.74
CA PHE A 694 6.66 0.36 3.25
C PHE A 694 6.44 -1.13 2.91
N TYR A 695 7.47 -1.81 2.39
CA TYR A 695 7.46 -3.25 2.15
C TYR A 695 8.16 -4.04 3.27
N LEU A 696 9.32 -3.56 3.73
CA LEU A 696 10.20 -4.34 4.61
C LEU A 696 9.56 -4.63 5.96
N LEU A 697 8.90 -3.64 6.57
CA LEU A 697 8.27 -3.82 7.87
C LEU A 697 7.14 -4.86 7.82
N PRO A 698 6.10 -4.73 6.97
CA PRO A 698 5.06 -5.74 6.90
C PRO A 698 5.57 -7.12 6.48
N TYR A 699 6.54 -7.22 5.56
CA TYR A 699 7.09 -8.50 5.13
C TYR A 699 7.80 -9.24 6.28
N TYR A 700 8.79 -8.62 6.91
CA TYR A 700 9.56 -9.29 7.96
C TYR A 700 8.73 -9.48 9.23
N PHE A 701 7.81 -8.57 9.54
CA PHE A 701 6.85 -8.75 10.63
C PHE A 701 5.96 -9.98 10.37
N ALA A 702 5.35 -10.08 9.18
CA ALA A 702 4.50 -11.21 8.83
C ALA A 702 5.27 -12.53 8.80
N LYS A 703 6.52 -12.52 8.35
CA LYS A 703 7.41 -13.69 8.36
C LYS A 703 7.75 -14.14 9.78
N PHE A 704 8.12 -13.21 10.66
CA PHE A 704 8.44 -13.53 12.07
C PHE A 704 7.26 -14.09 12.85
N HIS A 705 6.03 -13.67 12.53
CA HIS A 705 4.79 -14.12 13.19
C HIS A 705 4.07 -15.26 12.45
N ASP A 706 4.71 -15.93 11.50
CA ASP A 706 4.16 -17.06 10.72
C ASP A 706 2.83 -16.74 10.00
N LEU A 707 2.65 -15.49 9.53
CA LEU A 707 1.43 -15.03 8.85
C LEU A 707 1.48 -15.24 7.33
N ILE A 708 2.67 -15.46 6.79
CA ILE A 708 2.91 -15.82 5.39
C ILE A 708 3.77 -17.10 5.34
N PRO A 709 3.62 -17.95 4.30
CA PRO A 709 4.45 -19.14 4.18
C PRO A 709 5.93 -18.79 3.99
N GLU A 710 6.80 -19.71 4.41
CA GLU A 710 8.26 -19.63 4.24
C GLU A 710 8.72 -19.49 2.79
#